data_AF-A0A953WE64-F1
#
_entry.id   AF-A0A953WE64-F1
#
_cell.length_a   1.000
_cell.length_b   1.000
_cell.length_c   1.000
_cell.angle_alpha   90.00
_cell.angle_beta   90.00
_cell.angle_gamma   90.00
#
_symmetry.space_group_name_H-M   'P 1'
#
loop_
_entity.id
_entity.type
_entity.pdbx_description
1 polymer ?
#
loop_
_entity_poly.entity_id
_entity_poly.type
_entity_poly.pdbx_seq_one_letter_code
_entity_poly.pdbx_strand_id
1 'polypeptide(L)'
;MSPLGLVLLVLGWSAAVWAGASLICRKQPSPKVAQAIWRGAALALLAPFAAALFVPGFSVEVDVPLGDLPLLEPVMITPQDGVAMPAPAAGFKLPDIGALIICTICAGWAVRVLLWGISQVRLQRLKARAMRTNRPIGHWAEAVGLSRAPRVFVIPRGAPFLAGVLKRAIYVPAALIRGGGASEVIVHELVHLKRGDLIARPLERIVADLFWFSPFAWWIRGQLDFWREAVVDEETVELTGDPIAYARTLTSAARVSRDEAVLPVAAFILRKKGNLKMRLNELLTEKPRPRRMGLVLAAALMCAAPLALAQGMLIKGAAGPGMTVTYSHAVLDKARLTSAFGMRKHPITGKQGWHNGTDLAAPEGTPVYAPTGGVVTQSDMVEGYGNLVVLKGAGDRRYRFGQLQERKVKQGDVVSPGDVIGLVGQSGSATGPHLHFEVWHGGKPDDPQAEEGLVLADDLTILATSGAKAPVPPAPPEAPEAAPASPADLAPLPAAPPIPPAAGGPPLSPASDRPDRCKGLDGWFKNTPAPAAWTTRQEAARAANQAAGVMLSPDWTPEALAYPLIAYPAEAAKAGEGAACDVLFDLDTEGFPKNAVARCSDPAFEATSAELTHAQFKPVLDASGRPVEVKGVHYPMQFCIE
;
A
#
# COMPACT_ATOMS: atom_id res chain seq x y z
N MET A 1 -2.82 2.58 -10.58
CA MET A 1 -2.91 3.88 -11.27
C MET A 1 -2.39 3.72 -12.70
N SER A 2 -3.05 4.30 -13.71
CA SER A 2 -2.58 4.18 -15.11
C SER A 2 -1.24 4.92 -15.33
N PRO A 3 -0.42 4.53 -16.32
CA PRO A 3 0.84 5.22 -16.64
C PRO A 3 0.63 6.71 -16.94
N LEU A 4 -0.47 7.06 -17.60
CA LEU A 4 -0.85 8.46 -17.84
C LEU A 4 -1.14 9.21 -16.54
N GLY A 5 -1.90 8.59 -15.62
CA GLY A 5 -2.19 9.15 -14.31
C GLY A 5 -0.92 9.43 -13.49
N LEU A 6 0.06 8.53 -13.54
CA LEU A 6 1.36 8.73 -12.89
C LEU A 6 2.09 9.95 -13.46
N VAL A 7 2.16 10.08 -14.80
CA VAL A 7 2.83 11.21 -15.46
C VAL A 7 2.16 12.53 -15.07
N LEU A 8 0.82 12.60 -15.11
CA LEU A 8 0.08 13.81 -14.74
C LEU A 8 0.29 14.20 -13.27
N LEU A 9 0.27 13.22 -12.37
CA LEU A 9 0.54 13.43 -10.95
C LEU A 9 1.95 13.99 -10.73
N VAL A 10 2.96 13.42 -11.40
CA VAL A 10 4.35 13.90 -11.33
C VAL A 10 4.47 15.32 -11.88
N LEU A 11 3.81 15.62 -13.00
CA LEU A 11 3.81 16.97 -13.57
C LEU A 11 3.17 17.98 -12.60
N GLY A 12 2.00 17.66 -12.05
CA GLY A 12 1.32 18.50 -11.06
C GLY A 12 2.16 18.73 -9.80
N TRP A 13 2.76 17.68 -9.25
CA TRP A 13 3.67 17.78 -8.10
C TRP A 13 4.89 18.65 -8.40
N SER A 14 5.58 18.39 -9.52
CA SER A 14 6.76 19.17 -9.90
C SER A 14 6.45 20.64 -10.15
N ALA A 15 5.26 20.96 -10.66
CA ALA A 15 4.76 22.32 -10.80
C ALA A 15 4.55 22.99 -9.44
N ALA A 16 3.89 22.31 -8.50
CA ALA A 16 3.64 22.82 -7.15
C ALA A 16 4.94 23.11 -6.39
N VAL A 17 5.90 22.17 -6.43
CA VAL A 17 7.23 22.31 -5.82
C VAL A 17 7.99 23.50 -6.42
N TRP A 18 7.99 23.63 -7.75
CA TRP A 18 8.62 24.77 -8.41
C TRP A 18 7.96 26.10 -8.03
N ALA A 19 6.62 26.17 -8.02
CA ALA A 19 5.87 27.37 -7.67
C ALA A 19 6.13 27.80 -6.22
N GLY A 20 6.14 26.84 -5.27
CA GLY A 20 6.45 27.08 -3.87
C GLY A 20 7.86 27.65 -3.68
N ALA A 21 8.87 26.99 -4.25
CA ALA A 21 10.25 27.48 -4.21
C ALA A 21 10.39 28.89 -4.84
N SER A 22 9.71 29.13 -5.95
CA SER A 22 9.72 30.43 -6.63
C SER A 22 9.10 31.53 -5.76
N LEU A 23 7.99 31.24 -5.08
CA LEU A 23 7.31 32.18 -4.20
C LEU A 23 8.19 32.57 -3.00
N ILE A 24 8.89 31.61 -2.40
CA ILE A 24 9.84 31.86 -1.31
C ILE A 24 11.00 32.73 -1.82
N CYS A 25 11.54 32.42 -3.00
CA CYS A 25 12.62 33.19 -3.61
C CYS A 25 12.22 34.63 -4.03
N ARG A 26 10.93 34.95 -4.15
CA ARG A 26 10.48 36.36 -4.37
C ARG A 26 10.85 37.28 -3.21
N LYS A 27 11.11 36.73 -2.02
CA LYS A 27 11.60 37.50 -0.85
C LYS A 27 13.08 37.89 -0.93
N GLN A 28 13.72 37.68 -2.08
CA GLN A 28 15.12 37.98 -2.35
C GLN A 28 16.06 37.42 -1.26
N PRO A 29 16.04 36.09 -1.04
CA PRO A 29 16.97 35.45 -0.13
C PRO A 29 18.43 35.66 -0.56
N SER A 30 19.37 35.54 0.38
CA SER A 30 20.79 35.50 0.03
C SER A 30 21.10 34.31 -0.89
N PRO A 31 22.14 34.37 -1.74
CA PRO A 31 22.47 33.29 -2.68
C PRO A 31 22.57 31.91 -2.02
N LYS A 32 23.20 31.84 -0.83
CA LYS A 32 23.34 30.59 -0.06
C LYS A 32 21.98 30.00 0.35
N VAL A 33 21.04 30.86 0.80
CA VAL A 33 19.69 30.39 1.19
C VAL A 33 18.84 30.07 -0.04
N ALA A 34 18.94 30.87 -1.10
CA ALA A 34 18.26 30.60 -2.36
C ALA A 34 18.65 29.22 -2.91
N GLN A 35 19.95 28.91 -2.93
CA GLN A 35 20.42 27.61 -3.36
C GLN A 35 19.90 26.48 -2.47
N ALA A 36 19.85 26.67 -1.14
CA ALA A 36 19.29 25.69 -0.21
C ALA A 36 17.80 25.43 -0.48
N ILE A 37 17.00 26.48 -0.74
CA ILE A 37 15.59 26.36 -1.14
C ILE A 37 15.46 25.48 -2.38
N TRP A 38 16.23 25.78 -3.44
CA TRP A 38 16.16 25.03 -4.68
C TRP A 38 16.69 23.59 -4.56
N ARG A 39 17.64 23.33 -3.64
CA ARG A 39 18.09 21.97 -3.32
C ARG A 39 16.99 21.19 -2.62
N GLY A 40 16.31 21.80 -1.65
CA GLY A 40 15.13 21.24 -1.01
C GLY A 40 14.02 20.94 -2.02
N ALA A 41 13.78 21.85 -2.97
CA ALA A 41 12.82 21.65 -4.05
C ALA A 41 13.19 20.47 -4.95
N ALA A 42 14.46 20.32 -5.34
CA ALA A 42 14.90 19.16 -6.12
C ALA A 42 14.72 17.84 -5.36
N LEU A 43 15.06 17.80 -4.06
CA LEU A 43 14.83 16.62 -3.21
C LEU A 43 13.33 16.32 -3.04
N ALA A 44 12.50 17.34 -2.90
CA ALA A 44 11.05 17.20 -2.76
C ALA A 44 10.40 16.54 -4.00
N LEU A 45 11.01 16.61 -5.18
CA LEU A 45 10.52 15.88 -6.36
C LEU A 45 10.50 14.36 -6.14
N LEU A 46 11.39 13.84 -5.30
CA LEU A 46 11.47 12.41 -4.96
C LEU A 46 10.50 12.01 -3.84
N ALA A 47 9.89 12.98 -3.14
CA ALA A 47 9.11 12.72 -1.94
C ALA A 47 7.88 11.80 -2.16
N PRO A 48 7.07 11.94 -3.24
CA PRO A 48 5.95 11.03 -3.48
C PRO A 48 6.40 9.57 -3.69
N PHE A 49 7.56 9.37 -4.33
CA PHE A 49 8.12 8.04 -4.57
C PHE A 49 8.74 7.43 -3.31
N ALA A 50 9.43 8.25 -2.51
CA ALA A 50 9.93 7.83 -1.21
C ALA A 50 8.76 7.47 -0.28
N ALA A 51 7.72 8.29 -0.21
CA ALA A 51 6.50 8.00 0.55
C ALA A 51 5.85 6.69 0.08
N ALA A 52 5.79 6.46 -1.24
CA ALA A 52 5.29 5.19 -1.78
C ALA A 52 6.11 3.98 -1.32
N LEU A 53 7.40 4.08 -0.95
CA LEU A 53 8.14 2.94 -0.40
C LEU A 53 7.67 2.56 1.02
N PHE A 54 7.27 3.53 1.83
CA PHE A 54 6.92 3.33 3.24
C PHE A 54 5.41 3.11 3.50
N VAL A 55 4.54 3.46 2.54
CA VAL A 55 3.11 3.10 2.61
C VAL A 55 2.98 1.58 2.37
N PRO A 56 2.29 0.78 3.20
CA PRO A 56 2.12 -0.66 2.94
C PRO A 56 1.53 -0.89 1.55
N GLY A 57 2.17 -1.76 0.76
CA GLY A 57 1.73 -2.07 -0.60
C GLY A 57 0.53 -2.99 -0.57
N PHE A 58 -0.62 -2.51 -1.00
CA PHE A 58 -1.76 -3.37 -1.30
C PHE A 58 -1.70 -3.73 -2.79
N SER A 59 -1.65 -5.02 -3.07
CA SER A 59 -1.65 -5.58 -4.42
C SER A 59 -2.96 -5.21 -5.10
N VAL A 60 -2.89 -4.33 -6.10
CA VAL A 60 -3.91 -4.21 -7.13
C VAL A 60 -3.59 -5.27 -8.18
N GLU A 61 -4.27 -6.42 -8.10
CA GLU A 61 -4.32 -7.33 -9.24
C GLU A 61 -5.01 -6.60 -10.40
N VAL A 62 -4.30 -6.56 -11.52
CA VAL A 62 -4.77 -6.06 -12.81
C VAL A 62 -5.86 -7.00 -13.29
N ASP A 63 -6.99 -6.44 -13.76
CA ASP A 63 -8.09 -7.20 -14.35
C ASP A 63 -7.55 -8.28 -15.31
N VAL A 64 -7.81 -9.54 -14.96
CA VAL A 64 -7.74 -10.64 -15.91
C VAL A 64 -8.81 -10.32 -16.96
N PRO A 65 -8.47 -10.06 -18.23
CA PRO A 65 -9.47 -10.02 -19.28
C PRO A 65 -10.20 -11.36 -19.24
N LEU A 66 -11.55 -11.34 -19.32
CA LEU A 66 -12.41 -12.53 -19.25
C LEU A 66 -11.68 -13.75 -19.82
N GLY A 67 -11.26 -14.67 -18.95
CA GLY A 67 -10.87 -16.00 -19.38
C GLY A 67 -12.06 -16.59 -20.10
N ASP A 68 -11.79 -17.12 -21.29
CA ASP A 68 -12.76 -17.60 -22.25
C ASP A 68 -13.96 -18.30 -21.59
N LEU A 69 -15.16 -17.94 -22.06
CA LEU A 69 -16.40 -18.65 -21.84
C LEU A 69 -16.16 -20.17 -21.86
N PRO A 70 -16.92 -20.98 -21.11
CA PRO A 70 -17.15 -22.35 -21.52
C PRO A 70 -17.93 -22.32 -22.84
N LEU A 71 -17.22 -22.10 -23.95
CA LEU A 71 -17.64 -22.56 -25.25
C LEU A 71 -17.89 -24.06 -25.06
N LEU A 72 -19.13 -24.45 -25.31
CA LEU A 72 -19.40 -25.77 -25.86
C LEU A 72 -18.27 -26.09 -26.83
N GLU A 73 -17.53 -27.17 -26.58
CA GLU A 73 -16.76 -27.80 -27.65
C GLU A 73 -17.68 -27.78 -28.88
N PRO A 74 -17.31 -27.10 -29.98
CA PRO A 74 -18.16 -27.09 -31.14
C PRO A 74 -18.38 -28.56 -31.46
N VAL A 75 -19.66 -28.95 -31.51
CA VAL A 75 -20.04 -30.17 -32.18
C VAL A 75 -19.38 -30.04 -33.55
N MET A 76 -18.34 -30.84 -33.77
CA MET A 76 -17.81 -31.10 -35.10
C MET A 76 -18.93 -31.84 -35.83
N ILE A 77 -19.92 -31.09 -36.30
CA ILE A 77 -20.64 -31.49 -37.49
C ILE A 77 -19.55 -31.45 -38.54
N THR A 78 -18.99 -32.60 -38.88
CA THR A 78 -18.20 -32.75 -40.09
C THR A 78 -19.01 -32.12 -41.21
N PRO A 79 -18.60 -30.98 -41.78
CA PRO A 79 -19.21 -30.52 -43.01
C PRO A 79 -18.83 -31.58 -44.02
N GLN A 80 -19.81 -32.34 -44.51
CA GLN A 80 -19.65 -32.88 -45.84
C GLN A 80 -19.42 -31.68 -46.75
N ASP A 81 -18.25 -31.72 -47.40
CA ASP A 81 -17.88 -30.96 -48.58
C ASP A 81 -17.53 -29.47 -48.38
N GLY A 82 -16.23 -29.23 -48.13
CA GLY A 82 -15.42 -28.59 -49.18
C GLY A 82 -15.43 -27.07 -49.34
N VAL A 83 -15.62 -26.25 -48.29
CA VAL A 83 -15.31 -24.80 -48.39
C VAL A 83 -14.48 -24.34 -47.19
N ALA A 84 -13.19 -24.11 -47.42
CA ALA A 84 -12.29 -23.50 -46.46
C ALA A 84 -12.63 -22.00 -46.33
N MET A 85 -13.14 -21.60 -45.17
CA MET A 85 -13.25 -20.18 -44.82
C MET A 85 -11.84 -19.63 -44.48
N PRO A 86 -11.44 -18.46 -45.00
CA PRO A 86 -10.15 -17.87 -44.65
C PRO A 86 -10.14 -17.50 -43.17
N ALA A 87 -9.06 -17.86 -42.48
CA ALA A 87 -8.82 -17.46 -41.10
C ALA A 87 -8.97 -15.93 -40.96
N PRO A 88 -9.60 -15.42 -39.88
CA PRO A 88 -9.68 -13.99 -39.65
C PRO A 88 -8.25 -13.44 -39.61
N ALA A 89 -7.93 -12.53 -40.54
CA ALA A 89 -6.66 -11.83 -40.54
C ALA A 89 -6.52 -11.15 -39.16
N ALA A 90 -5.40 -11.41 -38.49
CA ALA A 90 -5.08 -10.81 -37.20
C ALA A 90 -5.14 -9.28 -37.36
N GLY A 91 -6.26 -8.69 -36.95
CA GLY A 91 -6.43 -7.24 -36.96
C GLY A 91 -5.31 -6.62 -36.15
N PHE A 92 -4.66 -5.59 -36.71
CA PHE A 92 -3.65 -4.81 -36.01
C PHE A 92 -4.25 -4.28 -34.70
N LYS A 93 -3.90 -4.90 -33.57
CA LYS A 93 -4.27 -4.40 -32.25
C LYS A 93 -3.42 -3.16 -32.00
N LEU A 94 -4.07 -2.01 -31.86
CA LEU A 94 -3.41 -0.79 -31.41
C LEU A 94 -2.66 -1.10 -30.10
N PRO A 95 -1.37 -0.76 -29.98
CA PRO A 95 -0.62 -0.99 -28.76
C PRO A 95 -1.27 -0.24 -27.60
N ASP A 96 -1.33 -0.89 -26.43
CA ASP A 96 -1.83 -0.30 -25.20
C ASP A 96 -1.15 1.07 -24.97
N ILE A 97 -1.97 2.11 -24.80
CA ILE A 97 -1.51 3.48 -24.53
C ILE A 97 -0.60 3.49 -23.30
N GLY A 98 -0.86 2.63 -22.31
CA GLY A 98 0.00 2.45 -21.15
C GLY A 98 1.41 2.01 -21.52
N ALA A 99 1.53 1.00 -22.36
CA ALA A 99 2.81 0.50 -22.86
C ALA A 99 3.56 1.56 -23.68
N LEU A 100 2.87 2.31 -24.54
CA LEU A 100 3.48 3.42 -25.31
C LEU A 100 4.08 4.50 -24.40
N ILE A 101 3.38 4.88 -23.32
CA ILE A 101 3.86 5.87 -22.34
C ILE A 101 5.13 5.35 -21.65
N ILE A 102 5.13 4.10 -21.17
CA ILE A 102 6.29 3.50 -20.50
C ILE A 102 7.48 3.42 -21.46
N CYS A 103 7.27 2.93 -22.69
CA CYS A 103 8.29 2.88 -23.73
C CYS A 103 8.88 4.26 -24.01
N THR A 104 8.06 5.31 -24.05
CA THR A 104 8.52 6.69 -24.25
C THR A 104 9.39 7.18 -23.10
N ILE A 105 9.00 6.89 -21.85
CA ILE A 105 9.79 7.24 -20.66
C ILE A 105 11.16 6.54 -20.69
N CYS A 106 11.17 5.22 -20.96
CA CYS A 106 12.38 4.43 -21.07
C CYS A 106 13.29 4.89 -22.21
N ALA A 107 12.73 5.17 -23.39
CA ALA A 107 13.46 5.72 -24.53
C ALA A 107 14.12 7.07 -24.18
N GLY A 108 13.40 7.93 -23.45
CA GLY A 108 13.95 9.18 -22.95
C GLY A 108 15.17 8.98 -22.06
N TRP A 109 15.13 8.04 -21.10
CA TRP A 109 16.30 7.71 -20.28
C TRP A 109 17.45 7.12 -21.10
N ALA A 110 17.18 6.24 -22.07
CA ALA A 110 18.21 5.70 -22.96
C ALA A 110 18.93 6.80 -23.74
N VAL A 111 18.18 7.77 -24.30
CA VAL A 111 18.75 8.94 -24.98
C VAL A 111 19.61 9.76 -24.01
N ARG A 112 19.18 9.96 -22.75
CA ARG A 112 19.97 10.71 -21.74
C ARG A 112 21.28 10.01 -21.39
N VAL A 113 21.25 8.69 -21.22
CA VAL A 113 22.45 7.87 -20.98
C VAL A 113 23.40 7.95 -22.17
N LEU A 114 22.89 7.87 -23.40
CA LEU A 114 23.69 8.03 -24.62
C LEU A 114 24.35 9.42 -24.69
N LEU A 115 23.58 10.49 -24.46
CA LEU A 115 24.10 11.87 -24.43
C LEU A 115 25.15 12.06 -23.31
N TRP A 116 24.96 11.39 -22.17
CA TRP A 116 25.93 11.34 -21.08
C TRP A 116 27.24 10.70 -21.55
N GLY A 117 27.16 9.51 -22.15
CA GLY A 117 28.32 8.79 -22.70
C GLY A 117 29.08 9.60 -23.74
N ILE A 118 28.38 10.21 -24.72
CA ILE A 118 28.98 11.07 -25.74
C ILE A 118 29.76 12.22 -25.08
N SER A 119 29.19 12.85 -24.05
CA SER A 119 29.84 13.96 -23.37
C SER A 119 31.06 13.52 -22.57
N GLN A 120 31.04 12.33 -21.96
CA GLN A 120 32.22 11.77 -21.28
C GLN A 120 33.35 11.54 -22.28
N VAL A 121 33.07 10.97 -23.45
CA VAL A 121 34.07 10.78 -24.52
C VAL A 121 34.67 12.13 -24.94
N ARG A 122 33.85 13.14 -25.18
CA ARG A 122 34.35 14.47 -25.56
C ARG A 122 35.18 15.12 -24.44
N LEU A 123 34.78 14.98 -23.18
CA LEU A 123 35.55 15.47 -22.03
C LEU A 123 36.92 14.81 -21.93
N GLN A 124 37.01 13.48 -22.11
CA GLN A 124 38.31 12.80 -22.10
C GLN A 124 39.20 13.25 -23.26
N ARG A 125 38.63 13.49 -24.45
CA ARG A 125 39.38 14.05 -25.60
C ARG A 125 39.92 15.45 -25.32
N LEU A 126 39.17 16.30 -24.63
CA LEU A 126 39.62 17.63 -24.24
C LEU A 126 40.74 17.55 -23.20
N LYS A 127 40.59 16.70 -22.17
CA LYS A 127 41.62 16.47 -21.15
C LYS A 127 42.92 15.90 -21.73
N ALA A 128 42.83 15.04 -22.74
CA ALA A 128 44.01 14.47 -23.42
C ALA A 128 44.86 15.53 -24.13
N ARG A 129 44.28 16.68 -24.48
CA ARG A 129 44.97 17.82 -25.12
C ARG A 129 45.46 18.87 -24.12
N ALA A 130 45.25 18.64 -22.82
CA ALA A 130 45.56 19.62 -21.79
C ALA A 130 47.03 19.57 -21.40
N MET A 131 47.66 20.74 -21.26
CA MET A 131 49.07 20.86 -20.88
C MET A 131 49.19 21.32 -19.42
N ARG A 132 50.06 20.71 -18.62
CA ARG A 132 50.26 21.13 -17.22
C ARG A 132 50.91 22.51 -17.16
N THR A 133 50.46 23.36 -16.23
CA THR A 133 51.10 24.64 -15.92
C THR A 133 51.60 24.68 -14.48
N ASN A 134 52.72 25.35 -14.23
CA ASN A 134 53.34 25.52 -12.91
C ASN A 134 53.01 26.90 -12.30
N ARG A 135 51.77 27.37 -12.41
CA ARG A 135 51.37 28.61 -11.73
C ARG A 135 51.31 28.40 -10.21
N PRO A 136 51.86 29.34 -9.41
CA PRO A 136 51.76 29.28 -7.96
C PRO A 136 50.33 29.61 -7.53
N ILE A 137 49.53 28.57 -7.27
CA ILE A 137 48.15 28.73 -6.75
C ILE A 137 48.03 28.32 -5.28
N GLY A 138 49.16 28.02 -4.62
CA GLY A 138 49.20 27.55 -3.24
C GLY A 138 48.57 28.54 -2.28
N HIS A 139 48.94 29.83 -2.39
CA HIS A 139 48.40 30.86 -1.51
C HIS A 139 46.88 31.06 -1.68
N TRP A 140 46.34 30.96 -2.90
CA TRP A 140 44.90 31.00 -3.15
C TRP A 140 44.19 29.75 -2.64
N ALA A 141 44.79 28.57 -2.81
CA ALA A 141 44.24 27.33 -2.27
C ALA A 141 44.15 27.38 -0.73
N GLU A 142 45.17 27.94 -0.08
CA GLU A 142 45.20 28.16 1.37
C GLU A 142 44.19 29.22 1.82
N ALA A 143 44.10 30.36 1.11
CA ALA A 143 43.13 31.42 1.40
C ALA A 143 41.67 30.94 1.25
N VAL A 144 41.40 30.10 0.25
CA VAL A 144 40.10 29.42 0.11
C VAL A 144 39.93 28.40 1.24
N GLY A 145 41.01 27.84 1.81
CA GLY A 145 41.01 26.88 2.91
C GLY A 145 40.93 25.42 2.43
N LEU A 146 41.68 25.11 1.37
CA LEU A 146 41.93 23.74 0.88
C LEU A 146 43.21 23.19 1.49
N SER A 147 43.18 21.92 1.92
CA SER A 147 44.35 21.24 2.50
C SER A 147 45.45 20.90 1.48
N ARG A 148 45.11 20.85 0.19
CA ARG A 148 46.06 20.57 -0.91
C ARG A 148 45.70 21.40 -2.13
N ALA A 149 46.70 22.06 -2.72
CA ALA A 149 46.53 22.77 -3.98
C ALA A 149 46.27 21.79 -5.14
N PRO A 150 45.20 21.97 -5.94
CA PRO A 150 44.94 21.12 -7.09
C PRO A 150 45.95 21.37 -8.21
N ARG A 151 46.02 20.46 -9.18
CA ARG A 151 46.84 20.68 -10.38
C ARG A 151 46.10 21.57 -11.38
N VAL A 152 46.80 22.50 -12.02
CA VAL A 152 46.24 23.35 -13.06
C VAL A 152 46.74 22.88 -14.43
N PHE A 153 45.80 22.76 -15.37
CA PHE A 153 46.05 22.42 -16.76
C PHE A 153 45.51 23.51 -17.67
N VAL A 154 46.17 23.68 -18.81
CA VAL A 154 45.80 24.62 -19.86
C VAL A 154 45.14 23.85 -20.99
N ILE A 155 43.95 24.26 -21.38
CA ILE A 155 43.23 23.70 -22.52
C ILE A 155 43.27 24.67 -23.70
N PRO A 156 43.26 24.15 -24.95
CA PRO A 156 43.37 25.01 -26.13
C PRO A 156 42.15 25.91 -26.33
N ARG A 157 40.94 25.41 -26.03
CA ARG A 157 39.64 26.09 -26.19
C ARG A 157 38.66 25.58 -25.12
N GLY A 158 37.56 26.31 -24.93
CA GLY A 158 36.47 25.96 -24.00
C GLY A 158 36.32 26.94 -22.85
N ALA A 159 35.51 26.54 -21.86
CA ALA A 159 35.34 27.25 -20.61
C ALA A 159 36.27 26.66 -19.53
N PRO A 160 36.61 27.43 -18.47
CA PRO A 160 37.30 26.87 -17.31
C PRO A 160 36.42 25.82 -16.62
N PHE A 161 37.04 24.74 -16.13
CA PHE A 161 36.30 23.66 -15.47
C PHE A 161 37.14 22.84 -14.47
N LEU A 162 36.44 22.23 -13.50
CA LEU A 162 37.00 21.22 -12.60
C LEU A 162 36.78 19.80 -13.13
N ALA A 163 37.79 18.93 -12.97
CA ALA A 163 37.63 17.49 -13.18
C ALA A 163 38.48 16.64 -12.22
N GLY A 164 38.00 15.42 -11.97
CA GLY A 164 38.69 14.38 -11.19
C GLY A 164 38.17 14.25 -9.77
N VAL A 165 37.67 13.05 -9.42
CA VAL A 165 37.08 12.76 -8.09
C VAL A 165 38.16 12.64 -7.00
N LEU A 166 39.17 11.79 -7.24
CA LEU A 166 40.29 11.55 -6.31
C LEU A 166 41.48 12.51 -6.53
N LYS A 167 41.79 12.80 -7.79
CA LYS A 167 42.87 13.73 -8.21
C LYS A 167 42.25 14.95 -8.87
N ARG A 168 41.83 15.88 -8.02
CA ARG A 168 41.16 17.13 -8.41
C ARG A 168 42.10 18.03 -9.23
N ALA A 169 41.63 18.50 -10.37
CA ALA A 169 42.38 19.34 -11.29
C ALA A 169 41.50 20.45 -11.89
N ILE A 170 42.12 21.61 -12.10
CA ILE A 170 41.51 22.79 -12.73
C ILE A 170 42.00 22.87 -14.17
N TYR A 171 41.10 23.08 -15.12
CA TYR A 171 41.42 23.25 -16.53
C TYR A 171 41.04 24.67 -16.93
N VAL A 172 41.99 25.44 -17.46
CA VAL A 172 41.79 26.86 -17.82
C VAL A 172 42.15 27.07 -19.30
N PRO A 173 41.31 27.80 -20.07
CA PRO A 173 41.61 28.13 -21.46
C PRO A 173 42.88 28.98 -21.62
N ALA A 174 43.70 28.66 -22.63
CA ALA A 174 44.91 29.40 -22.95
C ALA A 174 44.68 30.90 -23.26
N ALA A 175 43.46 31.27 -23.71
CA ALA A 175 43.09 32.66 -23.95
C ALA A 175 42.97 33.48 -22.65
N LEU A 176 42.45 32.87 -21.57
CA LEU A 176 42.27 33.55 -20.28
C LEU A 176 43.59 33.73 -19.53
N ILE A 177 44.53 32.80 -19.73
CA ILE A 177 45.88 32.89 -19.18
C ILE A 177 46.64 34.10 -19.77
N ARG A 178 46.39 34.42 -21.04
CA ARG A 178 47.02 35.55 -21.73
C ARG A 178 46.35 36.90 -21.44
N GLY A 179 45.06 36.91 -21.13
CA GLY A 179 44.21 38.11 -21.06
C GLY A 179 44.08 38.81 -19.71
N GLY A 180 44.94 38.52 -18.71
CA GLY A 180 45.01 39.31 -17.47
C GLY A 180 43.89 39.10 -16.43
N GLY A 181 43.16 37.97 -16.47
CA GLY A 181 42.11 37.64 -15.49
C GLY A 181 42.16 36.18 -15.02
N ALA A 182 43.33 35.55 -15.15
CA ALA A 182 43.47 34.11 -14.88
C ALA A 182 43.37 33.80 -13.38
N SER A 183 43.81 34.72 -12.52
CA SER A 183 43.85 34.51 -11.08
C SER A 183 42.44 34.46 -10.51
N GLU A 184 41.55 35.39 -10.91
CA GLU A 184 40.18 35.44 -10.42
C GLU A 184 39.36 34.24 -10.92
N VAL A 185 39.60 33.79 -12.16
CA VAL A 185 39.01 32.53 -12.67
C VAL A 185 39.50 31.33 -11.87
N ILE A 186 40.80 31.28 -11.55
CA ILE A 186 41.34 30.18 -10.75
C ILE A 186 40.74 30.18 -9.34
N VAL A 187 40.60 31.34 -8.69
CA VAL A 187 39.96 31.48 -7.37
C VAL A 187 38.50 31.00 -7.43
N HIS A 188 37.75 31.40 -8.47
CA HIS A 188 36.38 30.92 -8.72
C HIS A 188 36.30 29.39 -8.78
N GLU A 189 37.19 28.75 -9.54
CA GLU A 189 37.25 27.29 -9.64
C GLU A 189 37.70 26.63 -8.31
N LEU A 190 38.58 27.27 -7.53
CA LEU A 190 38.98 26.78 -6.20
C LEU A 190 37.82 26.82 -5.21
N VAL A 191 36.98 27.86 -5.25
CA VAL A 191 35.78 27.98 -4.42
C VAL A 191 34.80 26.85 -4.75
N HIS A 192 34.53 26.57 -6.02
CA HIS A 192 33.75 25.39 -6.43
C HIS A 192 34.32 24.09 -5.86
N LEU A 193 35.65 23.96 -5.84
CA LEU A 193 36.32 22.77 -5.33
C LEU A 193 36.13 22.61 -3.82
N LYS A 194 36.23 23.70 -3.05
CA LYS A 194 36.01 23.69 -1.60
C LYS A 194 34.56 23.34 -1.25
N ARG A 195 33.61 23.89 -2.00
CA ARG A 195 32.17 23.66 -1.80
C ARG A 195 31.73 22.24 -2.17
N GLY A 196 32.59 21.47 -2.84
CA GLY A 196 32.26 20.10 -3.27
C GLY A 196 31.29 20.07 -4.45
N ASP A 197 31.23 21.13 -5.26
CA ASP A 197 30.30 21.23 -6.39
C ASP A 197 30.55 20.15 -7.46
N LEU A 198 31.76 19.57 -7.49
CA LEU A 198 32.10 18.44 -8.36
C LEU A 198 31.23 17.20 -8.09
N ILE A 199 30.77 17.01 -6.85
CA ILE A 199 29.91 15.88 -6.45
C ILE A 199 28.44 16.29 -6.44
N ALA A 200 28.13 17.47 -5.88
CA ALA A 200 26.74 17.93 -5.77
C ALA A 200 26.08 18.10 -7.14
N ARG A 201 26.82 18.58 -8.15
CA ARG A 201 26.28 18.86 -9.48
C ARG A 201 25.80 17.62 -10.23
N PRO A 202 26.57 16.52 -10.34
CA PRO A 202 26.05 15.26 -10.86
C PRO A 202 24.79 14.76 -10.15
N LEU A 203 24.74 14.86 -8.81
CA LEU A 203 23.58 14.41 -8.03
C LEU A 203 22.33 15.24 -8.33
N GLU A 204 22.44 16.57 -8.31
CA GLU A 204 21.36 17.50 -8.66
C GLU A 204 20.86 17.28 -10.10
N ARG A 205 21.76 16.88 -11.00
CA ARG A 205 21.43 16.58 -12.39
C ARG A 205 20.64 15.28 -12.55
N ILE A 206 21.01 14.23 -11.79
CA ILE A 206 20.31 12.94 -11.84
C ILE A 206 18.82 13.13 -11.57
N VAL A 207 18.44 13.98 -10.61
CA VAL A 207 17.04 14.28 -10.33
C VAL A 207 16.29 14.81 -11.56
N ALA A 208 16.86 15.78 -12.29
CA ALA A 208 16.22 16.31 -13.49
C ALA A 208 16.22 15.32 -14.67
N ASP A 209 17.22 14.44 -14.75
CA ASP A 209 17.27 13.38 -15.77
C ASP A 209 16.28 12.24 -15.46
N LEU A 210 16.00 11.95 -14.18
CA LEU A 210 14.90 11.07 -13.75
C LEU A 210 13.55 11.62 -14.20
N PHE A 211 13.32 12.91 -13.94
CA PHE A 211 12.11 13.63 -14.33
C PHE A 211 12.26 14.38 -15.67
N TRP A 212 12.94 13.76 -16.65
CA TRP A 212 13.31 14.45 -17.90
C TRP A 212 12.13 15.02 -18.68
N PHE A 213 10.94 14.43 -18.51
CA PHE A 213 9.68 14.85 -19.15
C PHE A 213 9.00 16.02 -18.43
N SER A 214 9.43 16.38 -17.21
CA SER A 214 8.89 17.52 -16.46
C SER A 214 9.64 18.82 -16.80
N PRO A 215 9.00 19.83 -17.41
CA PRO A 215 9.64 21.13 -17.64
C PRO A 215 10.01 21.83 -16.32
N PHE A 216 9.26 21.58 -15.24
CA PHE A 216 9.50 22.16 -13.92
C PHE A 216 10.77 21.61 -13.26
N ALA A 217 11.07 20.32 -13.44
CA ALA A 217 12.34 19.74 -13.01
C ALA A 217 13.53 20.41 -13.73
N TRP A 218 13.39 20.72 -15.02
CA TRP A 218 14.39 21.48 -15.78
C TRP A 218 14.56 22.92 -15.29
N TRP A 219 13.49 23.59 -14.89
CA TRP A 219 13.55 24.92 -14.30
C TRP A 219 14.19 24.93 -12.91
N ILE A 220 13.84 23.98 -12.04
CA ILE A 220 14.49 23.79 -10.72
C ILE A 220 16.00 23.60 -10.91
N ARG A 221 16.41 22.73 -11.85
CA ARG A 221 17.83 22.54 -12.20
C ARG A 221 18.48 23.83 -12.69
N GLY A 222 17.79 24.61 -13.53
CA GLY A 222 18.28 25.90 -14.01
C GLY A 222 18.50 26.92 -12.89
N GLN A 223 17.63 26.93 -11.88
CA GLN A 223 17.78 27.76 -10.69
C GLN A 223 18.95 27.30 -9.83
N LEU A 224 19.11 25.99 -9.61
CA LEU A 224 20.27 25.43 -8.92
C LEU A 224 21.59 25.81 -9.60
N ASP A 225 21.65 25.71 -10.93
CA ASP A 225 22.81 26.13 -11.72
C ASP A 225 23.10 27.62 -11.51
N PHE A 226 22.08 28.49 -11.55
CA PHE A 226 22.25 29.93 -11.36
C PHE A 226 22.74 30.28 -9.95
N TRP A 227 22.04 29.81 -8.91
CA TRP A 227 22.35 30.17 -7.53
C TRP A 227 23.67 29.58 -7.05
N ARG A 228 24.07 28.41 -7.56
CA ARG A 228 25.41 27.86 -7.33
C ARG A 228 26.49 28.84 -7.76
N GLU A 229 26.38 29.37 -8.98
CA GLU A 229 27.35 30.31 -9.54
C GLU A 229 27.32 31.64 -8.79
N ALA A 230 26.14 32.14 -8.42
CA ALA A 230 26.01 33.37 -7.63
C ALA A 230 26.69 33.25 -6.25
N VAL A 231 26.60 32.10 -5.58
CA VAL A 231 27.32 31.86 -4.32
C VAL A 231 28.83 31.86 -4.53
N VAL A 232 29.31 31.24 -5.62
CA VAL A 232 30.75 31.26 -5.94
C VAL A 232 31.23 32.65 -6.30
N ASP A 233 30.42 33.43 -7.02
CA ASP A 233 30.73 34.81 -7.36
C ASP A 233 30.91 35.67 -6.10
N GLU A 234 30.00 35.55 -5.13
CA GLU A 234 30.07 36.24 -3.83
C GLU A 234 31.37 35.89 -3.09
N GLU A 235 31.66 34.60 -2.91
CA GLU A 235 32.86 34.12 -2.19
C GLU A 235 34.17 34.45 -2.94
N THR A 236 34.14 34.48 -4.28
CA THR A 236 35.30 34.87 -5.10
C THR A 236 35.63 36.34 -4.91
N VAL A 237 34.62 37.21 -4.92
CA VAL A 237 34.81 38.65 -4.71
C VAL A 237 35.25 38.97 -3.30
N GLU A 238 34.75 38.25 -2.29
CA GLU A 238 35.24 38.36 -0.91
C GLU A 238 36.74 38.05 -0.81
N LEU A 239 37.25 37.11 -1.62
CA LEU A 239 38.66 36.72 -1.63
C LEU A 239 39.55 37.63 -2.50
N THR A 240 39.05 38.09 -3.64
CA THR A 240 39.84 38.92 -4.58
C THR A 240 39.77 40.41 -4.26
N GLY A 241 38.75 40.86 -3.53
CA GLY A 241 38.60 42.24 -3.06
C GLY A 241 38.17 43.27 -4.12
N ASP A 242 37.98 42.86 -5.38
CA ASP A 242 37.56 43.76 -6.47
C ASP A 242 36.40 43.15 -7.29
N PRO A 243 35.15 43.57 -7.01
CA PRO A 243 33.96 43.11 -7.74
C PRO A 243 33.97 43.50 -9.23
N ILE A 244 34.56 44.65 -9.57
CA ILE A 244 34.54 45.19 -10.94
C ILE A 244 35.58 44.48 -11.80
N ALA A 245 36.79 44.27 -11.28
CA ALA A 245 37.79 43.44 -11.95
C ALA A 245 37.27 42.03 -12.18
N TYR A 246 36.63 41.44 -11.17
CA TYR A 246 36.03 40.12 -11.30
C TYR A 246 34.92 40.08 -12.37
N ALA A 247 34.02 41.07 -12.39
CA ALA A 247 32.97 41.18 -13.41
C ALA A 247 33.52 41.29 -14.85
N ARG A 248 34.62 42.02 -15.05
CA ARG A 248 35.32 42.10 -16.34
C ARG A 248 35.89 40.74 -16.73
N THR A 249 36.50 40.04 -15.77
CA THR A 249 37.04 38.69 -15.97
C THR A 249 35.94 37.69 -16.34
N LEU A 250 34.80 37.70 -15.66
CA LEU A 250 33.63 36.88 -16.00
C LEU A 250 33.12 37.16 -17.43
N THR A 251 33.08 38.44 -17.81
CA THR A 251 32.67 38.84 -19.16
C THR A 251 33.67 38.37 -20.22
N SER A 252 34.97 38.45 -19.92
CA SER A 252 36.04 37.94 -20.78
C SER A 252 35.97 36.42 -20.93
N ALA A 253 35.81 35.69 -19.82
CA ALA A 253 35.61 34.23 -19.81
C ALA A 253 34.38 33.80 -20.61
N ALA A 254 33.27 34.52 -20.48
CA ALA A 254 32.08 34.27 -21.27
C ALA A 254 32.29 34.52 -22.76
N ARG A 255 33.09 35.51 -23.17
CA ARG A 255 33.42 35.75 -24.59
C ARG A 255 34.27 34.62 -25.15
N VAL A 256 35.30 34.19 -24.44
CA VAL A 256 36.18 33.06 -24.85
C VAL A 256 35.39 31.76 -24.98
N SER A 257 34.35 31.58 -24.18
CA SER A 257 33.55 30.35 -24.13
C SER A 257 32.39 30.29 -25.15
N ARG A 258 32.11 31.37 -25.91
CA ARG A 258 30.93 31.47 -26.80
C ARG A 258 30.97 30.57 -28.04
N ASP A 259 32.17 30.17 -28.48
CA ASP A 259 32.37 29.54 -29.80
C ASP A 259 32.25 28.01 -29.80
N GLU A 260 32.00 27.37 -28.64
CA GLU A 260 31.93 25.91 -28.54
C GLU A 260 30.51 25.40 -28.22
N ALA A 261 29.99 24.54 -29.10
CA ALA A 261 28.67 23.93 -28.95
C ALA A 261 28.57 23.16 -27.61
N VAL A 262 27.68 23.64 -26.75
CA VAL A 262 27.44 23.15 -25.39
C VAL A 262 27.20 21.65 -25.38
N LEU A 263 28.17 20.89 -24.88
CA LEU A 263 27.99 19.50 -24.49
C LEU A 263 27.03 19.43 -23.31
N PRO A 264 25.96 18.62 -23.38
CA PRO A 264 24.98 18.61 -22.31
C PRO A 264 25.49 17.94 -21.04
N VAL A 265 26.59 17.17 -21.03
CA VAL A 265 26.89 16.28 -19.88
C VAL A 265 28.31 16.32 -19.28
N ALA A 266 29.17 17.24 -19.71
CA ALA A 266 30.45 17.49 -19.04
C ALA A 266 30.52 18.91 -18.49
N ALA A 267 30.68 18.98 -17.16
CA ALA A 267 31.31 20.04 -16.36
C ALA A 267 31.56 21.41 -17.05
N PHE A 268 30.95 22.45 -16.46
CA PHE A 268 31.24 23.89 -16.66
C PHE A 268 31.17 24.41 -18.11
N ILE A 269 29.96 24.49 -18.65
CA ILE A 269 29.73 25.43 -19.74
C ILE A 269 28.58 26.32 -19.31
N LEU A 270 28.89 27.60 -19.09
CA LEU A 270 27.95 28.72 -19.01
C LEU A 270 26.86 28.53 -20.08
N ARG A 271 25.70 27.99 -19.71
CA ARG A 271 24.60 27.83 -20.64
C ARG A 271 23.80 29.13 -20.69
N LYS A 272 23.69 29.68 -21.90
CA LYS A 272 22.87 30.81 -22.39
C LYS A 272 23.25 32.24 -21.94
N LYS A 273 23.23 33.15 -22.93
CA LYS A 273 23.37 34.63 -22.86
C LYS A 273 22.59 35.32 -21.72
N GLY A 274 21.58 34.68 -21.11
CA GLY A 274 20.73 35.26 -20.07
C GLY A 274 21.31 35.23 -18.65
N ASN A 275 22.05 34.16 -18.28
CA ASN A 275 22.49 33.98 -16.90
C ASN A 275 23.66 34.91 -16.53
N LEU A 276 24.49 35.30 -17.50
CA LEU A 276 25.58 36.27 -17.25
C LEU A 276 25.02 37.63 -16.82
N LYS A 277 23.96 38.12 -17.47
CA LYS A 277 23.31 39.37 -17.09
C LYS A 277 22.74 39.28 -15.67
N MET A 278 22.09 38.16 -15.35
CA MET A 278 21.54 37.94 -14.01
C MET A 278 22.65 37.86 -12.94
N ARG A 279 23.74 37.15 -13.21
CA ARG A 279 24.90 37.04 -12.30
C ARG A 279 25.58 38.39 -12.08
N LEU A 280 25.78 39.15 -13.15
CA LEU A 280 26.36 40.49 -13.08
C LEU A 280 25.45 41.45 -12.30
N ASN A 281 24.13 41.36 -12.52
CA ASN A 281 23.17 42.12 -11.74
C ASN A 281 23.18 41.71 -10.26
N GLU A 282 23.25 40.42 -9.97
CA GLU A 282 23.34 39.91 -8.59
C GLU A 282 24.61 40.40 -7.89
N LEU A 283 25.74 40.37 -8.60
CA LEU A 283 27.05 40.74 -8.06
C LEU A 283 27.18 42.25 -7.81
N LEU A 284 26.66 43.08 -8.71
CA LEU A 284 26.82 44.54 -8.66
C LEU A 284 25.70 45.26 -7.88
N THR A 285 24.62 44.57 -7.52
CA THR A 285 23.52 45.17 -6.77
C THR A 285 23.66 44.84 -5.29
N GLU A 286 23.87 45.85 -4.44
CA GLU A 286 23.78 45.66 -2.99
C GLU A 286 22.33 45.34 -2.59
N LYS A 287 22.13 44.28 -1.80
CA LYS A 287 20.80 43.86 -1.34
C LYS A 287 20.67 43.84 0.18
N PRO A 288 19.54 44.30 0.75
CA PRO A 288 19.28 44.20 2.17
C PRO A 288 19.09 42.73 2.59
N ARG A 289 19.76 42.30 3.67
CA ARG A 289 19.67 40.91 4.20
C ARG A 289 18.40 40.73 5.06
N PRO A 290 17.44 39.89 4.68
CA PRO A 290 16.24 39.65 5.49
C PRO A 290 16.55 38.80 6.75
N ARG A 291 16.11 39.28 7.93
CA ARG A 291 16.46 38.73 9.26
C ARG A 291 15.69 37.48 9.72
N ARG A 292 14.61 37.05 9.04
CA ARG A 292 13.70 35.98 9.53
C ARG A 292 13.25 34.99 8.44
N MET A 293 14.19 34.34 7.77
CA MET A 293 13.87 33.45 6.63
C MET A 293 13.88 31.94 6.98
N GLY A 294 14.55 31.54 8.06
CA GLY A 294 14.59 30.14 8.51
C GLY A 294 13.21 29.56 8.85
N LEU A 295 12.32 30.39 9.40
CA LEU A 295 10.94 30.01 9.75
C LEU A 295 10.06 29.72 8.52
N VAL A 296 10.29 30.45 7.43
CA VAL A 296 9.56 30.25 6.15
C VAL A 296 9.98 28.94 5.49
N LEU A 297 11.27 28.59 5.60
CA LEU A 297 11.81 27.33 5.08
C LEU A 297 11.25 26.11 5.82
N ALA A 298 11.17 26.19 7.16
CA ALA A 298 10.59 25.15 8.00
C ALA A 298 9.08 24.96 7.74
N ALA A 299 8.33 26.06 7.61
CA ALA A 299 6.89 26.00 7.32
C ALA A 299 6.59 25.40 5.93
N ALA A 300 7.39 25.71 4.90
CA ALA A 300 7.22 25.17 3.56
C ALA A 300 7.50 23.66 3.48
N LEU A 301 8.49 23.17 4.25
CA LEU A 301 8.80 21.74 4.37
C LEU A 301 7.69 20.97 5.11
N MET A 302 7.09 21.58 6.14
CA MET A 302 5.98 20.98 6.91
C MET A 302 4.69 20.83 6.08
N CYS A 303 4.39 21.74 5.16
CA CYS A 303 3.21 21.63 4.28
C CYS A 303 3.39 20.64 3.11
N ALA A 304 4.63 20.31 2.73
CA ALA A 304 4.91 19.40 1.62
C ALA A 304 4.76 17.92 2.01
N ALA A 305 4.97 17.58 3.29
CA ALA A 305 4.93 16.19 3.76
C ALA A 305 3.53 15.54 3.68
N PRO A 306 2.41 16.19 4.10
CA PRO A 306 1.07 15.62 3.97
C PRO A 306 0.67 15.39 2.50
N LEU A 307 1.04 16.32 1.62
CA LEU A 307 0.72 16.23 0.20
C LEU A 307 1.56 15.14 -0.51
N ALA A 308 2.83 15.00 -0.14
CA ALA A 308 3.68 13.91 -0.63
C ALA A 308 3.20 12.53 -0.15
N LEU A 309 2.72 12.43 1.10
CA LEU A 309 2.11 11.21 1.64
C LEU A 309 0.81 10.85 0.91
N ALA A 310 -0.09 11.82 0.73
CA ALA A 310 -1.34 11.62 -0.02
C ALA A 310 -1.07 11.17 -1.47
N GLN A 311 -0.06 11.73 -2.12
CA GLN A 311 0.35 11.30 -3.46
C GLN A 311 1.03 9.92 -3.47
N GLY A 312 1.83 9.58 -2.45
CA GLY A 312 2.40 8.25 -2.29
C GLY A 312 1.33 7.15 -2.19
N MET A 313 0.21 7.44 -1.51
CA MET A 313 -0.95 6.56 -1.44
C MET A 313 -1.62 6.36 -2.82
N LEU A 314 -1.74 7.42 -3.62
CA LEU A 314 -2.27 7.33 -4.99
C LEU A 314 -1.36 6.50 -5.91
N ILE A 315 -0.03 6.58 -5.72
CA ILE A 315 0.96 5.84 -6.50
C ILE A 315 0.86 4.33 -6.26
N LYS A 316 0.69 3.90 -5.00
CA LYS A 316 0.53 2.47 -4.66
C LYS A 316 -0.83 1.88 -5.01
N GLY A 317 -1.80 2.73 -5.39
CA GLY A 317 -3.18 2.32 -5.58
C GLY A 317 -3.90 2.32 -4.23
N ALA A 318 -4.99 3.07 -4.15
CA ALA A 318 -5.86 3.04 -3.00
C ALA A 318 -6.57 1.67 -2.94
N ALA A 319 -6.07 0.78 -2.08
CA ALA A 319 -6.96 -0.06 -1.30
C ALA A 319 -6.93 0.54 0.11
N GLY A 320 -8.11 0.81 0.68
CA GLY A 320 -8.22 1.16 2.08
C GLY A 320 -7.63 0.04 2.96
N PRO A 321 -7.36 0.32 4.25
CA PRO A 321 -6.96 -0.72 5.20
C PRO A 321 -7.91 -1.92 5.09
N GLY A 322 -7.37 -3.14 5.12
CA GLY A 322 -8.09 -4.39 4.94
C GLY A 322 -9.38 -4.40 5.75
N MET A 323 -10.48 -4.11 5.08
CA MET A 323 -11.80 -4.04 5.67
C MET A 323 -12.32 -5.47 5.69
N THR A 324 -12.54 -6.02 6.87
CA THR A 324 -13.33 -7.24 7.06
C THR A 324 -14.65 -7.05 6.30
N VAL A 325 -14.98 -8.01 5.43
CA VAL A 325 -16.23 -7.95 4.67
C VAL A 325 -17.34 -8.31 5.64
N THR A 326 -18.18 -7.34 5.95
CA THR A 326 -19.44 -7.59 6.67
C THR A 326 -20.53 -7.77 5.62
N TYR A 327 -21.18 -8.93 5.66
CA TYR A 327 -22.44 -9.17 4.98
C TYR A 327 -23.57 -8.83 5.94
N SER A 328 -24.47 -7.95 5.53
CA SER A 328 -25.58 -7.50 6.39
C SER A 328 -26.95 -7.62 5.72
N HIS A 329 -27.00 -8.25 4.55
CA HIS A 329 -28.24 -8.49 3.82
C HIS A 329 -28.12 -9.74 2.94
N ALA A 330 -29.22 -10.48 2.76
CA ALA A 330 -29.27 -11.61 1.84
C ALA A 330 -29.30 -11.17 0.38
N VAL A 331 -28.89 -12.03 -0.56
CA VAL A 331 -28.92 -11.72 -2.01
C VAL A 331 -30.35 -11.69 -2.57
N LEU A 332 -31.25 -12.52 -2.02
CA LEU A 332 -32.67 -12.62 -2.37
C LEU A 332 -33.51 -12.77 -1.09
N ASP A 333 -34.77 -12.35 -1.09
CA ASP A 333 -35.65 -12.62 0.06
C ASP A 333 -36.02 -14.10 0.12
N LYS A 334 -36.36 -14.70 -1.03
CA LYS A 334 -36.77 -16.11 -1.16
C LYS A 334 -36.20 -16.73 -2.42
N ALA A 335 -35.61 -17.92 -2.29
CA ALA A 335 -35.08 -18.63 -3.45
C ALA A 335 -35.08 -20.15 -3.26
N ARG A 336 -35.02 -20.86 -4.39
CA ARG A 336 -34.72 -22.29 -4.42
C ARG A 336 -33.35 -22.51 -5.04
N LEU A 337 -32.43 -23.14 -4.31
CA LEU A 337 -31.14 -23.52 -4.86
C LEU A 337 -31.33 -24.68 -5.84
N THR A 338 -31.12 -24.40 -7.12
CA THR A 338 -31.34 -25.34 -8.23
C THR A 338 -30.05 -25.95 -8.77
N SER A 339 -28.92 -25.26 -8.63
CA SER A 339 -27.60 -25.79 -8.99
C SER A 339 -26.51 -25.18 -8.10
N ALA A 340 -25.67 -26.01 -7.48
CA ALA A 340 -24.55 -25.54 -6.67
C ALA A 340 -23.27 -25.27 -7.49
N PHE A 341 -22.29 -24.69 -6.82
CA PHE A 341 -20.92 -24.51 -7.31
C PHE A 341 -20.21 -25.86 -7.53
N GLY A 342 -19.33 -25.93 -8.54
CA GLY A 342 -18.48 -27.10 -8.82
C GLY A 342 -18.94 -27.99 -9.97
N MET A 343 -18.46 -29.24 -10.00
CA MET A 343 -18.72 -30.19 -11.09
C MET A 343 -20.18 -30.67 -11.11
N ARG A 344 -20.85 -30.50 -12.25
CA ARG A 344 -22.24 -30.94 -12.43
C ARG A 344 -22.50 -31.51 -13.82
N LYS A 345 -23.58 -32.29 -13.94
CA LYS A 345 -24.13 -32.69 -15.23
C LYS A 345 -24.97 -31.54 -15.81
N HIS A 346 -24.56 -31.00 -16.94
CA HIS A 346 -25.19 -29.86 -17.59
C HIS A 346 -26.67 -30.17 -17.92
N PRO A 347 -27.64 -29.34 -17.50
CA PRO A 347 -29.07 -29.65 -17.62
C PRO A 347 -29.57 -29.69 -19.07
N ILE A 348 -28.96 -28.90 -19.97
CA ILE A 348 -29.31 -28.87 -21.41
C ILE A 348 -28.61 -29.97 -22.22
N THR A 349 -27.32 -30.26 -21.98
CA THR A 349 -26.50 -31.14 -22.84
C THR A 349 -26.22 -32.52 -22.24
N GLY A 350 -26.47 -32.71 -20.94
CA GLY A 350 -26.24 -33.97 -20.23
C GLY A 350 -24.77 -34.36 -20.01
N LYS A 351 -23.80 -33.51 -20.39
CA LYS A 351 -22.35 -33.74 -20.16
C LYS A 351 -21.90 -33.19 -18.81
N GLN A 352 -20.83 -33.73 -18.23
CA GLN A 352 -20.19 -33.15 -17.05
C GLN A 352 -19.57 -31.78 -17.41
N GLY A 353 -19.82 -30.75 -16.61
CA GLY A 353 -19.34 -29.39 -16.80
C GLY A 353 -19.14 -28.68 -15.47
N TRP A 354 -18.21 -27.73 -15.44
CA TRP A 354 -17.85 -26.96 -14.25
C TRP A 354 -18.79 -25.75 -14.09
N HIS A 355 -19.27 -25.50 -12.87
CA HIS A 355 -20.12 -24.37 -12.52
C HIS A 355 -19.40 -23.39 -11.60
N ASN A 356 -19.18 -22.16 -12.06
CA ASN A 356 -18.43 -21.12 -11.33
C ASN A 356 -19.25 -20.37 -10.28
N GLY A 357 -20.52 -20.72 -10.08
CA GLY A 357 -21.42 -20.04 -9.17
C GLY A 357 -22.53 -20.95 -8.63
N THR A 358 -23.57 -20.36 -8.08
CA THR A 358 -24.79 -21.04 -7.60
C THR A 358 -26.02 -20.45 -8.29
N ASP A 359 -26.93 -21.32 -8.73
CA ASP A 359 -28.17 -20.94 -9.40
C ASP A 359 -29.35 -20.96 -8.42
N LEU A 360 -29.92 -19.78 -8.19
CA LEU A 360 -31.02 -19.51 -7.25
C LEU A 360 -32.30 -19.23 -8.04
N ALA A 361 -33.20 -20.21 -8.14
CA ALA A 361 -34.49 -20.02 -8.79
C ALA A 361 -35.43 -19.18 -7.94
N ALA A 362 -35.96 -18.13 -8.55
CA ALA A 362 -36.96 -17.24 -8.01
C ALA A 362 -37.83 -16.71 -9.17
N PRO A 363 -39.07 -16.24 -8.92
CA PRO A 363 -39.90 -15.66 -9.97
C PRO A 363 -39.19 -14.54 -10.73
N GLU A 364 -39.40 -14.47 -12.04
CA GLU A 364 -38.92 -13.35 -12.85
C GLU A 364 -39.45 -12.02 -12.29
N GLY A 365 -38.58 -11.00 -12.19
CA GLY A 365 -38.89 -9.72 -11.56
C GLY A 365 -38.59 -9.65 -10.06
N THR A 366 -38.16 -10.74 -9.40
CA THR A 366 -37.78 -10.71 -7.98
C THR A 366 -36.58 -9.78 -7.76
N PRO A 367 -36.60 -8.86 -6.79
CA PRO A 367 -35.45 -7.99 -6.50
C PRO A 367 -34.21 -8.78 -6.09
N VAL A 368 -33.06 -8.40 -6.65
CA VAL A 368 -31.74 -8.90 -6.28
C VAL A 368 -31.01 -7.81 -5.50
N TYR A 369 -30.50 -8.15 -4.33
CA TYR A 369 -29.90 -7.21 -3.39
C TYR A 369 -28.38 -7.33 -3.36
N ALA A 370 -27.70 -6.22 -3.08
CA ALA A 370 -26.26 -6.23 -2.79
C ALA A 370 -26.01 -6.85 -1.40
N PRO A 371 -25.22 -7.94 -1.28
CA PRO A 371 -24.97 -8.58 0.01
C PRO A 371 -23.99 -7.79 0.90
N THR A 372 -23.19 -6.91 0.29
CA THR A 372 -22.25 -6.02 0.98
C THR A 372 -22.11 -4.70 0.23
N GLY A 373 -21.52 -3.69 0.88
CA GLY A 373 -21.24 -2.40 0.27
C GLY A 373 -20.10 -2.49 -0.75
N GLY A 374 -20.20 -1.76 -1.86
CA GLY A 374 -19.19 -1.83 -2.91
C GLY A 374 -19.45 -0.90 -4.09
N VAL A 375 -18.63 -1.06 -5.12
CA VAL A 375 -18.72 -0.29 -6.37
C VAL A 375 -19.03 -1.23 -7.53
N VAL A 376 -20.03 -0.87 -8.34
CA VAL A 376 -20.39 -1.60 -9.56
C VAL A 376 -19.29 -1.40 -10.61
N THR A 377 -18.61 -2.49 -10.96
CA THR A 377 -17.49 -2.48 -11.93
C THR A 377 -17.93 -2.81 -13.35
N GLN A 378 -19.08 -3.45 -13.52
CA GLN A 378 -19.67 -3.80 -14.82
C GLN A 378 -21.20 -3.92 -14.69
N SER A 379 -21.95 -3.47 -15.70
CA SER A 379 -23.42 -3.58 -15.75
C SER A 379 -23.90 -3.61 -17.21
N ASP A 380 -23.75 -4.76 -17.88
CA ASP A 380 -23.95 -4.90 -19.33
C ASP A 380 -24.66 -6.20 -19.70
N MET A 381 -24.99 -6.38 -20.98
CA MET A 381 -25.45 -7.67 -21.54
C MET A 381 -24.22 -8.47 -21.97
N VAL A 382 -24.04 -9.67 -21.42
CA VAL A 382 -22.91 -10.56 -21.69
C VAL A 382 -23.42 -11.90 -22.20
N GLU A 383 -22.83 -12.41 -23.28
CA GLU A 383 -23.19 -13.70 -23.84
C GLU A 383 -23.07 -14.82 -22.78
N GLY A 384 -24.06 -15.70 -22.70
CA GLY A 384 -24.15 -16.75 -21.68
C GLY A 384 -24.71 -16.27 -20.34
N TYR A 385 -24.20 -15.15 -19.79
CA TYR A 385 -24.67 -14.58 -18.52
C TYR A 385 -25.93 -13.72 -18.65
N GLY A 386 -26.31 -13.30 -19.86
CA GLY A 386 -27.39 -12.34 -20.05
C GLY A 386 -27.06 -10.98 -19.44
N ASN A 387 -28.06 -10.31 -18.87
CA ASN A 387 -27.82 -9.08 -18.14
C ASN A 387 -27.01 -9.39 -16.87
N LEU A 388 -25.81 -8.82 -16.79
CA LEU A 388 -24.83 -9.07 -15.74
C LEU A 388 -24.54 -7.79 -14.97
N VAL A 389 -24.50 -7.88 -13.64
CA VAL A 389 -23.93 -6.87 -12.75
C VAL A 389 -22.71 -7.47 -12.03
N VAL A 390 -21.60 -6.73 -11.97
CA VAL A 390 -20.40 -7.13 -11.21
C VAL A 390 -20.10 -6.10 -10.14
N LEU A 391 -20.19 -6.52 -8.88
CA LEU A 391 -19.93 -5.70 -7.70
C LEU A 391 -18.52 -5.98 -7.16
N LYS A 392 -17.72 -4.94 -6.97
CA LYS A 392 -16.46 -5.02 -6.22
C LYS A 392 -16.71 -4.66 -4.76
N GLY A 393 -16.55 -5.64 -3.87
CA GLY A 393 -16.65 -5.46 -2.43
C GLY A 393 -15.33 -5.04 -1.79
N ALA A 394 -15.24 -5.16 -0.47
CA ALA A 394 -13.99 -4.92 0.26
C ALA A 394 -12.93 -6.02 -0.02
N GLY A 395 -11.66 -5.63 0.07
CA GLY A 395 -10.52 -6.49 -0.24
C GLY A 395 -10.42 -6.82 -1.74
N ASP A 396 -10.21 -8.09 -2.04
CA ASP A 396 -10.09 -8.66 -3.38
C ASP A 396 -11.38 -9.37 -3.86
N ARG A 397 -12.49 -9.20 -3.13
CA ARG A 397 -13.76 -9.86 -3.42
C ARG A 397 -14.52 -9.21 -4.58
N ARG A 398 -15.05 -10.05 -5.47
CA ARG A 398 -16.02 -9.64 -6.51
C ARG A 398 -17.24 -10.56 -6.50
N TYR A 399 -18.40 -9.98 -6.75
CA TYR A 399 -19.67 -10.69 -6.84
C TYR A 399 -20.27 -10.49 -8.23
N ARG A 400 -20.75 -11.57 -8.85
CA ARG A 400 -21.41 -11.51 -10.16
C ARG A 400 -22.86 -11.93 -10.05
N PHE A 401 -23.74 -11.16 -10.68
CA PHE A 401 -25.18 -11.37 -10.71
C PHE A 401 -25.64 -11.49 -12.16
N GLY A 402 -25.79 -12.72 -12.64
CA GLY A 402 -26.18 -13.04 -14.01
C GLY A 402 -27.65 -13.46 -14.15
N GLN A 403 -28.07 -13.60 -15.39
CA GLN A 403 -29.41 -13.95 -15.86
C GLN A 403 -30.48 -12.90 -15.52
N LEU A 404 -30.10 -11.67 -15.15
CA LEU A 404 -31.06 -10.66 -14.70
C LEU A 404 -32.08 -10.30 -15.79
N GLN A 405 -33.33 -10.02 -15.43
CA GLN A 405 -34.32 -9.45 -16.36
C GLN A 405 -33.99 -7.98 -16.64
N GLU A 406 -33.62 -7.25 -15.58
CA GLU A 406 -33.32 -5.83 -15.62
C GLU A 406 -32.15 -5.52 -14.67
N ARG A 407 -31.25 -4.62 -15.09
CA ARG A 407 -30.19 -4.06 -14.23
C ARG A 407 -30.66 -2.73 -13.68
N LYS A 408 -30.66 -2.56 -12.35
CA LYS A 408 -31.10 -1.33 -11.67
C LYS A 408 -29.95 -0.36 -11.39
N VAL A 409 -28.71 -0.80 -11.62
CA VAL A 409 -27.48 -0.03 -11.41
C VAL A 409 -26.63 0.04 -12.68
N LYS A 410 -25.74 1.02 -12.76
CA LYS A 410 -24.80 1.25 -13.86
C LYS A 410 -23.36 1.12 -13.37
N GLN A 411 -22.44 0.91 -14.30
CA GLN A 411 -21.02 0.91 -14.00
C GLN A 411 -20.61 2.23 -13.33
N GLY A 412 -19.91 2.14 -12.20
CA GLY A 412 -19.46 3.26 -11.39
C GLY A 412 -20.37 3.59 -10.20
N ASP A 413 -21.58 3.02 -10.12
CA ASP A 413 -22.48 3.26 -8.98
C ASP A 413 -21.91 2.66 -7.69
N VAL A 414 -22.07 3.39 -6.58
CA VAL A 414 -21.75 2.92 -5.23
C VAL A 414 -23.03 2.39 -4.60
N VAL A 415 -22.99 1.17 -4.09
CA VAL A 415 -24.14 0.49 -3.48
C VAL A 415 -23.85 0.15 -2.03
N SER A 416 -24.88 0.22 -1.21
CA SER A 416 -24.89 -0.23 0.19
C SER A 416 -25.49 -1.64 0.28
N PRO A 417 -25.21 -2.40 1.35
CA PRO A 417 -25.89 -3.67 1.58
C PRO A 417 -27.43 -3.48 1.59
N GLY A 418 -28.15 -4.35 0.89
CA GLY A 418 -29.62 -4.26 0.76
C GLY A 418 -30.11 -3.33 -0.36
N ASP A 419 -29.23 -2.68 -1.12
CA ASP A 419 -29.65 -1.95 -2.32
C ASP A 419 -30.07 -2.93 -3.42
N VAL A 420 -31.16 -2.62 -4.13
CA VAL A 420 -31.62 -3.41 -5.28
C VAL A 420 -30.74 -3.13 -6.49
N ILE A 421 -29.98 -4.13 -6.92
CA ILE A 421 -29.02 -4.03 -8.03
C ILE A 421 -29.58 -4.54 -9.36
N GLY A 422 -30.62 -5.39 -9.31
CA GLY A 422 -31.25 -5.95 -10.49
C GLY A 422 -32.50 -6.72 -10.15
N LEU A 423 -33.15 -7.27 -11.17
CA LEU A 423 -34.30 -8.15 -11.03
C LEU A 423 -33.98 -9.53 -11.61
N VAL A 424 -34.37 -10.60 -10.95
CA VAL A 424 -34.21 -11.99 -11.42
C VAL A 424 -34.85 -12.15 -12.80
N GLY A 425 -34.21 -12.91 -13.68
CA GLY A 425 -34.74 -13.18 -15.01
C GLY A 425 -34.18 -14.44 -15.64
N GLN A 426 -34.10 -14.41 -16.97
CA GLN A 426 -33.65 -15.51 -17.82
C GLN A 426 -33.06 -14.98 -19.14
N SER A 427 -32.36 -13.84 -19.07
CA SER A 427 -31.92 -13.09 -20.26
C SER A 427 -30.72 -13.71 -21.01
N GLY A 428 -30.02 -14.68 -20.42
CA GLY A 428 -28.88 -15.39 -21.00
C GLY A 428 -29.20 -16.84 -21.32
N SER A 429 -28.21 -17.73 -21.13
CA SER A 429 -28.38 -19.17 -21.33
C SER A 429 -29.04 -19.81 -20.09
N ALA A 430 -30.36 -19.66 -19.99
CA ALA A 430 -31.17 -20.13 -18.87
C ALA A 430 -32.29 -21.07 -19.32
N THR A 431 -32.59 -22.11 -18.53
CA THR A 431 -33.74 -23.02 -18.76
C THR A 431 -35.03 -22.54 -18.08
N GLY A 432 -34.95 -21.49 -17.28
CA GLY A 432 -36.06 -20.84 -16.59
C GLY A 432 -35.56 -19.71 -15.67
N PRO A 433 -36.45 -18.92 -15.05
CA PRO A 433 -36.08 -17.79 -14.22
C PRO A 433 -35.22 -18.18 -13.00
N HIS A 434 -34.00 -17.63 -12.93
CA HIS A 434 -33.08 -17.82 -11.80
C HIS A 434 -32.03 -16.71 -11.77
N LEU A 435 -31.41 -16.51 -10.61
CA LEU A 435 -30.19 -15.74 -10.45
C LEU A 435 -28.99 -16.68 -10.53
N HIS A 436 -28.05 -16.39 -11.43
CA HIS A 436 -26.73 -17.02 -11.41
C HIS A 436 -25.78 -16.14 -10.59
N PHE A 437 -25.34 -16.62 -9.43
CA PHE A 437 -24.55 -15.85 -8.47
C PHE A 437 -23.15 -16.43 -8.27
N GLU A 438 -22.11 -15.62 -8.45
CA GLU A 438 -20.71 -16.03 -8.26
C GLU A 438 -20.00 -15.17 -7.21
N VAL A 439 -19.11 -15.79 -6.43
CA VAL A 439 -18.16 -15.12 -5.53
C VAL A 439 -16.75 -15.37 -6.05
N TRP A 440 -15.91 -14.33 -6.06
CA TRP A 440 -14.54 -14.41 -6.57
C TRP A 440 -13.53 -13.81 -5.58
N HIS A 441 -12.47 -14.55 -5.29
CA HIS A 441 -11.32 -14.14 -4.47
C HIS A 441 -10.04 -14.18 -5.29
N GLY A 442 -9.23 -13.12 -5.32
CA GLY A 442 -7.97 -13.08 -6.07
C GLY A 442 -8.08 -13.57 -7.52
N GLY A 443 -9.21 -13.27 -8.19
CA GLY A 443 -9.47 -13.71 -9.57
C GLY A 443 -9.82 -15.20 -9.75
N LYS A 444 -10.11 -15.95 -8.69
CA LYS A 444 -10.61 -17.33 -8.74
C LYS A 444 -12.07 -17.39 -8.26
N PRO A 445 -12.95 -18.16 -8.90
CA PRO A 445 -14.30 -18.37 -8.41
C PRO A 445 -14.25 -19.28 -7.17
N ASP A 446 -15.03 -18.93 -6.16
CA ASP A 446 -15.14 -19.65 -4.89
C ASP A 446 -16.61 -20.05 -4.63
N ASP A 447 -16.84 -21.01 -3.75
CA ASP A 447 -18.20 -21.50 -3.46
C ASP A 447 -18.99 -20.45 -2.65
N PRO A 448 -20.08 -19.87 -3.21
CA PRO A 448 -20.88 -18.90 -2.48
C PRO A 448 -21.51 -19.44 -1.19
N GLN A 449 -21.67 -20.77 -1.05
CA GLN A 449 -22.20 -21.40 0.16
C GLN A 449 -21.16 -21.59 1.27
N ALA A 450 -19.86 -21.53 0.92
CA ALA A 450 -18.76 -21.65 1.87
C ALA A 450 -18.30 -20.29 2.42
N GLU A 451 -18.80 -19.18 1.86
CA GLU A 451 -18.42 -17.83 2.27
C GLU A 451 -19.03 -17.47 3.63
N GLU A 452 -18.17 -17.28 4.62
CA GLU A 452 -18.58 -17.02 6.00
C GLU A 452 -19.37 -15.69 6.12
N GLY A 453 -20.58 -15.77 6.65
CA GLY A 453 -21.49 -14.63 6.83
C GLY A 453 -22.34 -14.27 5.62
N LEU A 454 -22.09 -14.83 4.44
CA LEU A 454 -22.90 -14.56 3.24
C LEU A 454 -24.23 -15.33 3.30
N VAL A 455 -25.35 -14.61 3.15
CA VAL A 455 -26.69 -15.21 3.10
C VAL A 455 -27.21 -15.16 1.67
N LEU A 456 -27.46 -16.33 1.06
CA LEU A 456 -27.93 -16.42 -0.33
C LEU A 456 -29.41 -16.04 -0.48
N ALA A 457 -30.24 -16.45 0.46
CA ALA A 457 -31.61 -15.96 0.60
C ALA A 457 -32.09 -16.04 2.05
N ASP A 458 -33.00 -15.16 2.47
CA ASP A 458 -33.60 -15.23 3.82
C ASP A 458 -34.43 -16.51 4.00
N ASP A 459 -35.13 -16.94 2.94
CA ASP A 459 -35.86 -18.21 2.85
C ASP A 459 -35.30 -19.04 1.68
N LEU A 460 -34.35 -19.95 1.98
CA LEU A 460 -33.66 -20.77 0.99
C LEU A 460 -34.12 -22.24 1.05
N THR A 461 -34.75 -22.72 -0.03
CA THR A 461 -35.06 -24.15 -0.20
C THR A 461 -34.02 -24.81 -1.09
N ILE A 462 -33.39 -25.90 -0.66
CA ILE A 462 -32.40 -26.62 -1.48
C ILE A 462 -33.03 -27.85 -2.12
N LEU A 463 -32.99 -27.91 -3.45
CA LEU A 463 -33.53 -29.07 -4.18
C LEU A 463 -32.55 -30.23 -4.11
N ALA A 464 -33.05 -31.45 -3.86
CA ALA A 464 -32.24 -32.67 -3.82
C ALA A 464 -31.47 -32.94 -5.13
N THR A 465 -31.92 -32.37 -6.25
CA THR A 465 -31.29 -32.48 -7.57
C THR A 465 -30.26 -31.40 -7.86
N SER A 466 -30.01 -30.47 -6.94
CA SER A 466 -29.17 -29.29 -7.16
C SER A 466 -27.66 -29.53 -7.09
N GLY A 467 -27.25 -30.71 -6.62
CA GLY A 467 -25.83 -30.98 -6.34
C GLY A 467 -25.26 -30.15 -5.18
N ALA A 468 -26.06 -29.32 -4.50
CA ALA A 468 -25.66 -28.63 -3.29
C ALA A 468 -25.44 -29.63 -2.16
N LYS A 469 -24.35 -29.44 -1.41
CA LYS A 469 -24.23 -30.05 -0.10
C LYS A 469 -25.37 -29.45 0.74
N ALA A 470 -26.24 -30.28 1.32
CA ALA A 470 -27.30 -29.78 2.19
C ALA A 470 -26.67 -28.85 3.25
N PRO A 471 -27.31 -27.72 3.62
CA PRO A 471 -26.85 -26.99 4.79
C PRO A 471 -26.94 -27.98 5.93
N VAL A 472 -25.87 -28.11 6.70
CA VAL A 472 -25.94 -28.89 7.93
C VAL A 472 -26.99 -28.17 8.80
N PRO A 473 -28.16 -28.77 9.08
CA PRO A 473 -29.10 -28.16 10.00
C PRO A 473 -28.40 -28.01 11.35
N PRO A 474 -28.71 -27.00 12.18
CA PRO A 474 -28.37 -27.12 13.59
C PRO A 474 -29.02 -28.42 14.09
N ALA A 475 -28.21 -29.34 14.60
CA ALA A 475 -28.68 -30.67 14.96
C ALA A 475 -29.82 -30.57 16.00
N PRO A 476 -30.99 -31.21 15.78
CA PRO A 476 -31.92 -31.49 16.87
C PRO A 476 -31.25 -32.41 17.90
N PRO A 477 -31.62 -32.35 19.18
CA PRO A 477 -31.11 -33.28 20.18
C PRO A 477 -31.52 -34.70 19.80
N GLU A 478 -30.55 -35.57 19.53
CA GLU A 478 -30.80 -36.97 19.26
C GLU A 478 -31.09 -37.71 20.57
N ALA A 479 -32.29 -38.27 20.69
CA ALA A 479 -32.63 -39.27 21.69
C ALA A 479 -32.05 -40.63 21.26
N PRO A 480 -31.70 -41.53 22.20
CA PRO A 480 -30.88 -42.71 21.91
C PRO A 480 -31.67 -43.76 21.13
N GLU A 481 -31.19 -44.19 19.96
CA GLU A 481 -31.66 -45.42 19.34
C GLU A 481 -30.83 -46.63 19.80
N ALA A 482 -31.53 -47.74 19.93
CA ALA A 482 -31.19 -48.93 20.70
C ALA A 482 -29.91 -49.65 20.26
N ALA A 483 -29.29 -50.25 21.27
CA ALA A 483 -28.10 -51.08 21.20
C ALA A 483 -28.20 -52.23 20.17
N PRO A 484 -27.13 -52.54 19.43
CA PRO A 484 -26.84 -53.92 19.08
C PRO A 484 -26.32 -54.66 20.32
N ALA A 485 -26.73 -55.91 20.44
CA ALA A 485 -26.44 -56.79 21.55
C ALA A 485 -24.94 -57.03 21.77
N SER A 486 -24.58 -57.06 23.06
CA SER A 486 -23.49 -57.73 23.78
C SER A 486 -22.04 -57.69 23.22
N PRO A 487 -21.07 -57.25 24.04
CA PRO A 487 -19.65 -57.51 23.80
C PRO A 487 -19.32 -58.93 24.26
N ALA A 488 -18.91 -59.78 23.33
CA ALA A 488 -18.10 -60.94 23.66
C ALA A 488 -17.07 -61.11 22.54
N ASP A 489 -15.80 -61.02 22.94
CA ASP A 489 -14.62 -61.49 22.24
C ASP A 489 -14.17 -60.71 21.00
N LEU A 490 -13.39 -59.63 21.18
CA LEU A 490 -12.17 -59.42 20.37
C LEU A 490 -11.11 -58.62 21.16
N ALA A 491 -9.88 -59.13 21.09
CA ALA A 491 -8.68 -58.82 21.89
C ALA A 491 -8.02 -57.46 21.56
N PRO A 492 -7.04 -56.97 22.37
CA PRO A 492 -6.63 -55.56 22.39
C PRO A 492 -5.65 -55.19 21.27
N LEU A 493 -5.84 -54.02 20.65
CA LEU A 493 -4.83 -53.37 19.81
C LEU A 493 -3.97 -52.41 20.66
N PRO A 494 -2.66 -52.28 20.36
CA PRO A 494 -1.69 -51.65 21.25
C PRO A 494 -1.86 -50.13 21.32
N ALA A 495 -1.58 -49.59 22.51
CA ALA A 495 -1.64 -48.18 22.84
C ALA A 495 -0.78 -47.32 21.90
N ALA A 496 -1.39 -46.30 21.30
CA ALA A 496 -0.65 -45.18 20.74
C ALA A 496 -0.01 -44.35 21.88
N PRO A 497 1.22 -43.83 21.71
CA PRO A 497 1.92 -43.09 22.75
C PRO A 497 1.16 -41.79 23.10
N PRO A 498 1.29 -41.28 24.34
CA PRO A 498 0.65 -40.03 24.72
C PRO A 498 1.19 -38.88 23.87
N ILE A 499 0.28 -38.14 23.26
CA ILE A 499 0.57 -36.83 22.67
C ILE A 499 1.00 -35.92 23.84
N PRO A 500 2.17 -35.24 23.75
CA PRO A 500 2.59 -34.34 24.81
C PRO A 500 1.59 -33.18 24.94
N PRO A 501 1.34 -32.65 26.15
CA PRO A 501 0.44 -31.52 26.32
C PRO A 501 0.95 -30.37 25.45
N ALA A 502 0.04 -29.80 24.65
CA ALA A 502 0.28 -28.52 24.00
C ALA A 502 0.85 -27.57 25.05
N ALA A 503 1.98 -26.94 24.73
CA ALA A 503 2.67 -26.02 25.63
C ALA A 503 1.66 -24.99 26.16
N GLY A 504 1.24 -25.18 27.41
CA GLY A 504 0.37 -24.26 28.11
C GLY A 504 1.09 -22.92 28.20
N GLY A 505 0.37 -21.84 27.88
CA GLY A 505 0.75 -20.54 28.41
C GLY A 505 0.94 -20.67 29.93
N PRO A 506 1.95 -20.03 30.51
CA PRO A 506 2.27 -20.22 31.91
C PRO A 506 1.07 -19.83 32.79
N PRO A 507 0.85 -20.51 33.93
CA PRO A 507 -0.12 -20.04 34.91
C PRO A 507 0.23 -18.61 35.35
N LEU A 508 -0.80 -17.84 35.73
CA LEU A 508 -0.64 -16.48 36.26
C LEU A 508 0.55 -16.42 37.23
N SER A 509 1.60 -15.68 36.89
CA SER A 509 2.73 -15.45 37.80
C SER A 509 2.21 -14.88 39.12
N PRO A 510 2.78 -15.28 40.27
CA PRO A 510 2.40 -14.72 41.56
C PRO A 510 2.53 -13.19 41.51
N ALA A 511 1.66 -12.48 42.24
CA ALA A 511 1.57 -11.01 42.19
C ALA A 511 2.91 -10.29 42.48
N SER A 512 3.86 -10.96 43.16
CA SER A 512 5.20 -10.44 43.42
C SER A 512 6.07 -10.28 42.17
N ASP A 513 5.84 -11.09 41.13
CA ASP A 513 6.72 -11.23 39.97
C ASP A 513 6.17 -10.51 38.71
N ARG A 514 5.08 -9.75 38.88
CA ARG A 514 4.44 -9.02 37.78
C ARG A 514 5.10 -7.64 37.57
N PRO A 515 5.16 -7.14 36.32
CA PRO A 515 5.62 -5.78 36.02
C PRO A 515 4.87 -4.73 36.83
N ASP A 516 5.53 -3.62 37.20
CA ASP A 516 4.95 -2.56 38.03
C ASP A 516 3.65 -1.96 37.46
N ARG A 517 3.50 -1.97 36.12
CA ARG A 517 2.29 -1.51 35.42
C ARG A 517 1.08 -2.43 35.61
N CYS A 518 1.30 -3.72 35.89
CA CYS A 518 0.24 -4.69 36.13
C CYS A 518 -0.18 -4.80 37.60
N LYS A 519 0.66 -4.36 38.54
CA LYS A 519 0.38 -4.42 39.99
C LYS A 519 -0.87 -3.63 40.39
N GLY A 520 -1.24 -2.60 39.62
CA GLY A 520 -2.45 -1.79 39.87
C GLY A 520 -3.76 -2.49 39.52
N LEU A 521 -3.74 -3.58 38.74
CA LEU A 521 -4.92 -4.28 38.27
C LEU A 521 -5.44 -5.33 39.28
N ASP A 522 -4.61 -5.76 40.23
CA ASP A 522 -4.93 -6.82 41.20
C ASP A 522 -6.05 -6.41 42.18
N GLY A 523 -6.21 -5.10 42.43
CA GLY A 523 -7.26 -4.54 43.27
C GLY A 523 -8.61 -4.38 42.57
N TRP A 524 -8.67 -4.46 41.23
CA TRP A 524 -9.86 -4.12 40.45
C TRP A 524 -11.04 -5.05 40.76
N PHE A 525 -10.79 -6.36 40.85
CA PHE A 525 -11.83 -7.36 41.15
C PHE A 525 -12.46 -7.17 42.54
N LYS A 526 -11.69 -6.65 43.51
CA LYS A 526 -12.18 -6.37 44.88
C LYS A 526 -12.89 -5.02 44.99
N ASN A 527 -12.45 -4.04 44.20
CA ASN A 527 -12.92 -2.65 44.29
C ASN A 527 -14.08 -2.34 43.33
N THR A 528 -14.40 -3.24 42.40
CA THR A 528 -15.43 -3.03 41.35
C THR A 528 -16.53 -4.08 41.45
N PRO A 529 -17.59 -3.85 42.27
CA PRO A 529 -18.67 -4.82 42.43
C PRO A 529 -19.38 -5.11 41.10
N ALA A 530 -19.88 -6.34 40.93
CA ALA A 530 -20.58 -6.76 39.72
C ALA A 530 -21.88 -5.93 39.51
N PRO A 531 -22.26 -5.60 38.26
CA PRO A 531 -23.53 -4.91 37.99
C PRO A 531 -24.73 -5.74 38.43
N ALA A 532 -25.85 -5.08 38.78
CA ALA A 532 -27.06 -5.76 39.24
C ALA A 532 -27.61 -6.83 38.26
N ALA A 533 -27.39 -6.65 36.95
CA ALA A 533 -27.77 -7.64 35.94
C ALA A 533 -26.94 -8.94 36.04
N TRP A 534 -25.66 -8.84 36.43
CA TRP A 534 -24.78 -9.99 36.59
C TRP A 534 -25.07 -10.76 37.87
N THR A 535 -25.34 -10.04 38.98
CA THR A 535 -25.78 -10.69 40.23
C THR A 535 -27.11 -11.42 40.02
N THR A 536 -28.04 -10.81 39.28
CA THR A 536 -29.31 -11.45 38.90
C THR A 536 -29.09 -12.72 38.06
N ARG A 537 -28.19 -12.67 37.07
CA ARG A 537 -27.82 -13.85 36.25
C ARG A 537 -27.17 -14.94 37.10
N GLN A 538 -26.29 -14.59 38.04
CA GLN A 538 -25.62 -15.55 38.92
C GLN A 538 -26.59 -16.22 39.90
N GLU A 539 -27.55 -15.48 40.46
CA GLU A 539 -28.58 -16.05 41.33
C GLU A 539 -29.49 -17.01 40.56
N ALA A 540 -29.92 -16.61 39.35
CA ALA A 540 -30.70 -17.47 38.46
C ALA A 540 -29.92 -18.73 38.04
N ALA A 541 -28.63 -18.59 37.74
CA ALA A 541 -27.76 -19.70 37.41
C ALA A 541 -27.57 -20.67 38.59
N ARG A 542 -27.41 -20.15 39.81
CA ARG A 542 -27.30 -20.97 41.03
C ARG A 542 -28.57 -21.79 41.26
N ALA A 543 -29.74 -21.17 41.11
CA ALA A 543 -31.02 -21.87 41.21
C ALA A 543 -31.16 -22.96 40.13
N ALA A 544 -30.74 -22.67 38.90
CA ALA A 544 -30.77 -23.63 37.79
C ALA A 544 -29.82 -24.81 38.02
N ASN A 545 -28.59 -24.55 38.49
CA ASN A 545 -27.60 -25.59 38.78
C ASN A 545 -28.05 -26.49 39.95
N GLN A 546 -28.66 -25.91 40.99
CA GLN A 546 -29.24 -26.68 42.10
C GLN A 546 -30.40 -27.57 41.65
N ALA A 547 -31.28 -27.05 40.77
CA ALA A 547 -32.36 -27.85 40.18
C ALA A 547 -31.83 -29.01 39.31
N ALA A 548 -30.64 -28.85 38.71
CA ALA A 548 -29.93 -29.89 37.98
C ALA A 548 -29.11 -30.85 38.87
N GLY A 549 -29.17 -30.70 40.20
CA GLY A 549 -28.46 -31.56 41.14
C GLY A 549 -26.96 -31.24 41.31
N VAL A 550 -26.53 -30.06 40.85
CA VAL A 550 -25.14 -29.59 40.93
C VAL A 550 -25.01 -28.52 42.01
N MET A 551 -24.42 -28.89 43.15
CA MET A 551 -24.14 -27.95 44.24
C MET A 551 -22.67 -27.52 44.20
N LEU A 552 -22.43 -26.35 43.61
CA LEU A 552 -21.10 -25.74 43.54
C LEU A 552 -20.89 -24.78 44.70
N SER A 553 -19.68 -24.76 45.26
CA SER A 553 -19.32 -23.74 46.26
C SER A 553 -19.30 -22.35 45.61
N PRO A 554 -19.56 -21.27 46.38
CA PRO A 554 -19.56 -19.90 45.84
C PRO A 554 -18.27 -19.50 45.13
N ASP A 555 -17.13 -20.02 45.59
CA ASP A 555 -15.79 -19.75 45.04
C ASP A 555 -15.30 -20.85 44.07
N TRP A 556 -16.21 -21.71 43.61
CA TRP A 556 -15.85 -22.79 42.70
C TRP A 556 -15.44 -22.24 41.33
N THR A 557 -14.29 -22.68 40.83
CA THR A 557 -13.81 -22.40 39.47
C THR A 557 -13.56 -23.72 38.73
N PRO A 558 -13.91 -23.81 37.44
CA PRO A 558 -13.69 -25.02 36.67
C PRO A 558 -12.20 -25.21 36.36
N GLU A 559 -11.75 -26.46 36.35
CA GLU A 559 -10.41 -26.83 35.93
C GLU A 559 -10.27 -26.65 34.41
N ALA A 560 -9.30 -25.86 33.95
CA ALA A 560 -9.07 -25.65 32.51
C ALA A 560 -8.26 -26.83 31.93
N LEU A 561 -8.81 -27.46 30.88
CA LEU A 561 -8.11 -28.46 30.06
C LEU A 561 -7.33 -27.79 28.93
N ALA A 562 -7.88 -26.70 28.37
CA ALA A 562 -7.22 -25.80 27.44
C ALA A 562 -7.54 -24.36 27.85
N TYR A 563 -6.50 -23.54 28.02
CA TYR A 563 -6.67 -22.13 28.37
C TYR A 563 -7.13 -21.33 27.15
N PRO A 564 -7.95 -20.27 27.34
CA PRO A 564 -8.32 -19.37 26.25
C PRO A 564 -7.07 -18.76 25.62
N LEU A 565 -7.04 -18.71 24.28
CA LEU A 565 -6.02 -18.00 23.54
C LEU A 565 -6.34 -16.51 23.59
N ILE A 566 -5.55 -15.80 24.37
CA ILE A 566 -5.78 -14.38 24.66
C ILE A 566 -5.30 -13.55 23.47
N ALA A 567 -6.21 -12.89 22.76
CA ALA A 567 -5.88 -11.92 21.72
C ALA A 567 -5.85 -10.50 22.29
N TYR A 568 -4.81 -9.74 21.96
CA TYR A 568 -4.65 -8.35 22.40
C TYR A 568 -5.20 -7.39 21.33
N PRO A 569 -6.09 -6.45 21.68
CA PRO A 569 -6.51 -5.41 20.77
C PRO A 569 -5.28 -4.65 20.25
N ALA A 570 -5.15 -4.53 18.92
CA ALA A 570 -3.92 -4.04 18.29
C ALA A 570 -3.52 -2.62 18.74
N GLU A 571 -4.48 -1.77 19.09
CA GLU A 571 -4.22 -0.42 19.59
C GLU A 571 -3.74 -0.44 21.06
N ALA A 572 -4.37 -1.25 21.92
CA ALA A 572 -3.93 -1.43 23.31
C ALA A 572 -2.55 -2.11 23.39
N ALA A 573 -2.27 -3.05 22.47
CA ALA A 573 -0.97 -3.70 22.33
C ALA A 573 0.15 -2.73 21.93
N LYS A 574 -0.13 -1.74 21.07
CA LYS A 574 0.85 -0.69 20.70
C LYS A 574 1.10 0.30 21.85
N ALA A 575 0.10 0.53 22.69
CA ALA A 575 0.19 1.45 23.82
C ALA A 575 0.83 0.80 25.07
N GLY A 576 1.00 -0.53 25.09
CA GLY A 576 1.48 -1.26 26.26
C GLY A 576 0.49 -1.21 27.42
N GLU A 577 -0.81 -1.19 27.10
CA GLU A 577 -1.91 -1.08 28.06
C GLU A 577 -2.40 -2.48 28.45
N GLY A 578 -2.64 -2.69 29.74
CA GLY A 578 -3.17 -3.94 30.29
C GLY A 578 -4.57 -3.76 30.87
N ALA A 579 -5.28 -4.86 31.07
CA ALA A 579 -6.66 -4.86 31.59
C ALA A 579 -6.91 -6.03 32.54
N ALA A 580 -7.79 -5.82 33.52
CA ALA A 580 -8.39 -6.90 34.30
C ALA A 580 -9.81 -7.12 33.79
N CYS A 581 -10.19 -8.37 33.53
CA CYS A 581 -11.48 -8.73 32.96
C CYS A 581 -12.14 -9.86 33.74
N ASP A 582 -13.42 -9.69 34.09
CA ASP A 582 -14.28 -10.76 34.59
C ASP A 582 -15.10 -11.31 33.43
N VAL A 583 -15.12 -12.63 33.26
CA VAL A 583 -15.97 -13.28 32.27
C VAL A 583 -17.00 -14.17 32.96
N LEU A 584 -18.26 -14.05 32.54
CA LEU A 584 -19.37 -14.86 33.00
C LEU A 584 -19.94 -15.65 31.82
N PHE A 585 -19.92 -16.97 31.92
CA PHE A 585 -20.37 -17.86 30.86
C PHE A 585 -21.10 -19.09 31.41
N ASP A 586 -21.72 -19.86 30.52
CA ASP A 586 -22.32 -21.15 30.84
C ASP A 586 -21.43 -22.26 30.25
N LEU A 587 -21.13 -23.30 31.02
CA LEU A 587 -20.30 -24.42 30.62
C LEU A 587 -21.19 -25.56 30.15
N ASP A 588 -21.00 -26.02 28.92
CA ASP A 588 -21.76 -27.16 28.41
C ASP A 588 -21.24 -28.52 28.90
N THR A 589 -21.92 -29.60 28.50
CA THR A 589 -21.60 -30.96 28.92
C THR A 589 -20.27 -31.49 28.39
N GLU A 590 -19.68 -30.82 27.39
CA GLU A 590 -18.38 -31.16 26.80
C GLU A 590 -17.25 -30.26 27.33
N GLY A 591 -17.60 -29.26 28.15
CA GLY A 591 -16.64 -28.35 28.77
C GLY A 591 -16.34 -27.11 27.93
N PHE A 592 -17.18 -26.75 26.96
CA PHE A 592 -17.02 -25.51 26.18
C PHE A 592 -17.85 -24.36 26.76
N PRO A 593 -17.29 -23.13 26.80
CA PRO A 593 -18.02 -21.96 27.25
C PRO A 593 -19.05 -21.48 26.22
N LYS A 594 -20.24 -21.09 26.69
CA LYS A 594 -21.35 -20.55 25.92
C LYS A 594 -21.93 -19.32 26.60
N ASN A 595 -22.64 -18.48 25.84
CA ASN A 595 -23.29 -17.26 26.34
C ASN A 595 -22.36 -16.37 27.18
N ALA A 596 -21.10 -16.30 26.77
CA ALA A 596 -20.06 -15.60 27.49
C ALA A 596 -20.24 -14.09 27.37
N VAL A 597 -20.10 -13.41 28.50
CA VAL A 597 -20.06 -11.95 28.58
C VAL A 597 -18.87 -11.55 29.41
N ALA A 598 -18.14 -10.54 28.98
CA ALA A 598 -16.97 -10.04 29.69
C ALA A 598 -17.20 -8.60 30.16
N ARG A 599 -16.54 -8.25 31.26
CA ARG A 599 -16.46 -6.89 31.80
C ARG A 599 -15.00 -6.62 32.11
N CYS A 600 -14.46 -5.54 31.56
CA CYS A 600 -13.06 -5.23 31.70
C CYS A 600 -12.83 -3.86 32.34
N SER A 601 -11.64 -3.65 32.92
CA SER A 601 -11.18 -2.32 33.32
C SER A 601 -11.03 -1.37 32.13
N ASP A 602 -10.79 -1.93 30.94
CA ASP A 602 -10.74 -1.23 29.66
C ASP A 602 -11.72 -1.89 28.67
N PRO A 603 -12.72 -1.14 28.15
CA PRO A 603 -13.70 -1.65 27.18
C PRO A 603 -13.11 -2.28 25.92
N ALA A 604 -11.90 -1.88 25.50
CA ALA A 604 -11.26 -2.42 24.31
C ALA A 604 -11.02 -3.94 24.38
N PHE A 605 -10.96 -4.50 25.60
CA PHE A 605 -10.71 -5.91 25.84
C PHE A 605 -12.00 -6.74 25.99
N GLU A 606 -13.19 -6.12 26.07
CA GLU A 606 -14.43 -6.82 26.40
C GLU A 606 -14.86 -7.82 25.33
N ALA A 607 -14.84 -7.43 24.06
CA ALA A 607 -15.23 -8.31 22.95
C ALA A 607 -14.33 -9.55 22.91
N THR A 608 -13.02 -9.33 22.89
CA THR A 608 -12.02 -10.41 22.84
C THR A 608 -12.04 -11.29 24.08
N SER A 609 -12.33 -10.73 25.26
CA SER A 609 -12.43 -11.49 26.50
C SER A 609 -13.67 -12.38 26.56
N ALA A 610 -14.75 -11.98 25.89
CA ALA A 610 -15.98 -12.76 25.84
C ALA A 610 -15.88 -13.94 24.85
N GLU A 611 -14.97 -13.90 23.88
CA GLU A 611 -14.81 -14.98 22.90
C GLU A 611 -14.31 -16.29 23.52
N LEU A 612 -13.48 -16.22 24.57
CA LEU A 612 -12.85 -17.39 25.23
C LEU A 612 -12.31 -18.41 24.22
N THR A 613 -11.70 -17.92 23.13
CA THR A 613 -11.32 -18.70 21.97
C THR A 613 -10.40 -19.85 22.37
N HIS A 614 -10.75 -21.08 21.99
CA HIS A 614 -10.03 -22.31 22.34
C HIS A 614 -10.04 -22.71 23.83
N ALA A 615 -10.83 -22.04 24.69
CA ALA A 615 -10.99 -22.49 26.06
C ALA A 615 -11.80 -23.79 26.12
N GLN A 616 -11.28 -24.76 26.87
CA GLN A 616 -12.00 -25.97 27.24
C GLN A 616 -11.76 -26.25 28.72
N PHE A 617 -12.82 -26.55 29.44
CA PHE A 617 -12.78 -26.88 30.86
C PHE A 617 -13.20 -28.31 31.09
N LYS A 618 -12.88 -28.82 32.27
CA LYS A 618 -13.30 -30.16 32.68
C LYS A 618 -14.81 -30.20 32.87
N PRO A 619 -15.52 -31.13 32.20
CA PRO A 619 -16.95 -31.28 32.39
C PRO A 619 -17.29 -31.56 33.85
N VAL A 620 -18.38 -30.94 34.33
CA VAL A 620 -18.89 -31.19 35.68
C VAL A 620 -19.85 -32.36 35.64
N LEU A 621 -19.70 -33.28 36.60
CA LEU A 621 -20.54 -34.46 36.70
C LEU A 621 -21.57 -34.28 37.82
N ASP A 622 -22.80 -34.75 37.60
CA ASP A 622 -23.81 -34.86 38.64
C ASP A 622 -23.50 -36.02 39.62
N ALA A 623 -24.32 -36.17 40.67
CA ALA A 623 -24.16 -37.24 41.66
C ALA A 623 -24.30 -38.67 41.08
N SER A 624 -24.77 -38.81 39.83
CA SER A 624 -24.88 -40.07 39.10
C SER A 624 -23.71 -40.32 38.14
N GLY A 625 -22.74 -39.40 38.08
CA GLY A 625 -21.56 -39.50 37.23
C GLY A 625 -21.77 -39.07 35.77
N ARG A 626 -22.87 -38.37 35.46
CA ARG A 626 -23.17 -37.88 34.09
C ARG A 626 -22.79 -36.40 33.93
N PRO A 627 -22.24 -36.00 32.78
CA PRO A 627 -21.90 -34.60 32.53
C PRO A 627 -23.15 -33.73 32.46
N VAL A 628 -23.08 -32.56 33.07
CA VAL A 628 -24.18 -31.62 33.21
C VAL A 628 -23.73 -30.21 32.89
N GLU A 629 -24.64 -29.45 32.27
CA GLU A 629 -24.41 -28.03 31.99
C GLU A 629 -24.36 -27.23 33.30
N VAL A 630 -23.38 -26.35 33.42
CA VAL A 630 -23.20 -25.48 34.58
C VAL A 630 -23.32 -24.03 34.14
N LYS A 631 -24.34 -23.35 34.64
CA LYS A 631 -24.61 -21.96 34.29
C LYS A 631 -23.87 -20.99 35.19
N GLY A 632 -23.56 -19.81 34.66
CA GLY A 632 -23.04 -18.69 35.43
C GLY A 632 -21.67 -18.92 36.06
N VAL A 633 -20.78 -19.57 35.33
CA VAL A 633 -19.38 -19.77 35.68
C VAL A 633 -18.62 -18.45 35.60
N HIS A 634 -17.90 -18.11 36.67
CA HIS A 634 -17.08 -16.92 36.75
C HIS A 634 -15.61 -17.24 36.47
N TYR A 635 -14.99 -16.50 35.56
CA TYR A 635 -13.60 -16.70 35.16
C TYR A 635 -12.84 -15.37 35.05
N PRO A 636 -11.95 -15.05 36.01
CA PRO A 636 -11.15 -13.84 35.98
C PRO A 636 -9.96 -13.99 35.02
N MET A 637 -9.69 -12.95 34.24
CA MET A 637 -8.58 -12.85 33.30
C MET A 637 -7.82 -11.54 33.52
N GLN A 638 -6.51 -11.57 33.26
CA GLN A 638 -5.66 -10.38 33.38
C GLN A 638 -4.72 -10.32 32.19
N PHE A 639 -4.73 -9.17 31.52
CA PHE A 639 -3.92 -8.85 30.35
C PHE A 639 -2.72 -8.01 30.83
N CYS A 640 -1.53 -8.58 30.72
CA CYS A 640 -0.28 -7.88 30.95
C CYS A 640 0.50 -7.83 29.65
N ILE A 641 0.66 -6.63 29.10
CA ILE A 641 1.47 -6.35 27.92
C ILE A 641 2.78 -5.71 28.41
N GLU A 642 3.91 -6.34 28.13
CA GLU A 642 5.26 -5.84 28.46
C GLU A 642 5.86 -5.01 27.32
#